data_AF-A0A958Q1E0-F1
#
_entry.id   AF-A0A958Q1E0-F1
#
_cell.length_a   1.000
_cell.length_b   1.000
_cell.length_c   1.000
_cell.angle_alpha   90.00
_cell.angle_beta   90.00
_cell.angle_gamma   90.00
#
_symmetry.space_group_name_H-M   'P 1'
#
loop_
_entity.id
_entity.type
_entity.pdbx_description
1 polymer ?
#
loop_
_entity_poly.entity_id
_entity_poly.type
_entity_poly.pdbx_seq_one_letter_code
_entity_poly.pdbx_strand_id
1 'polypeptide(L)'
;MVAADADHTPDLIAETLHAFKNSPPAATYVASREELSSGFRGESFSADDVLKNIQDAIQREHFRSDLRPVLEKAKQGKELSNSEADSITSESLRHTSVSERVALLKSLASGKVSENDVSAIARILTHDQYGLKLIDESAQQFFQELTKESLEIFKALLSISPSQPQKKMLFDSWLNTQLKELTASVSNESERAQFAQNDLSIRERLEVLSFVSPTERMDFAKALLSLSTSEKSYHDFITDKLDNTIGQLPISERVDLIETALVQNRTGQIEHLLRASNSIEELVRTVDAVGTERLLDLNITAVTEMVAQSILVPVMRGIDFGSHANLETLEEITSAHAHLKQTLASIPEIIASFPAIQHTAAAQQYLSTYVSDLIELGEEAQKFSENVTSYRDLIQRYTLMAELEFFYGVDISAKDSIKSSWSDLLDEACTLSEFGIVIGPDELQDTVQNEQRLEHWQLKHLKQIGEVLRAVPEAELLFTPNLNRIELVESLGQYVLGARFVNGVIQIADLTLDHQGIENSYEGTESLLVVLAHEIGHGVQIGDGPSNIYFPRDGNEPYFGKGEEIHDFDEWLKLSDWKVYDRKRYELADEPGYIILDGEKLPLEKPVAFDGQNIVLSYSSWGNVLQSYDADSDFSNRWYAKTSPWEDFAEAFSEYLFLPERLIEDAPEKFQHLELELRRYAGDAELREKLEKRLEEKRKEEAAYGHDVKGKH
;
A
#
# COMPACT_ATOMS: atom_id res chain seq x y z
N MET A 1 -4.51 -43.03 42.81
CA MET A 1 -3.81 -44.03 43.66
C MET A 1 -2.28 -43.91 43.61
N VAL A 2 -1.70 -43.02 42.79
CA VAL A 2 -0.24 -42.86 42.60
C VAL A 2 0.30 -41.63 43.35
N ALA A 3 -0.02 -41.50 44.64
CA ALA A 3 0.50 -40.40 45.45
C ALA A 3 1.03 -40.96 46.78
N ALA A 4 2.15 -41.69 46.72
CA ALA A 4 3.09 -41.90 47.82
C ALA A 4 4.34 -42.61 47.29
N ASP A 5 5.51 -42.10 47.70
CA ASP A 5 6.89 -42.57 47.48
C ASP A 5 7.58 -42.29 46.14
N ALA A 6 8.51 -41.33 46.20
CA ALA A 6 9.41 -40.90 45.13
C ALA A 6 10.66 -41.77 44.95
N ASP A 7 10.90 -42.77 45.83
CA ASP A 7 12.15 -43.53 45.85
C ASP A 7 12.13 -44.86 45.05
N HIS A 8 11.00 -45.22 44.41
CA HIS A 8 10.83 -46.48 43.65
C HIS A 8 10.34 -46.28 42.19
N THR A 9 10.61 -45.11 41.60
CA THR A 9 10.15 -44.73 40.25
C THR A 9 10.52 -45.71 39.12
N PRO A 10 11.74 -46.30 39.05
CA PRO A 10 12.11 -47.18 37.93
C PRO A 10 11.34 -48.51 37.90
N ASP A 11 11.11 -49.12 39.07
CA ASP A 11 10.44 -50.42 39.18
C ASP A 11 8.91 -50.27 39.00
N LEU A 12 8.34 -49.16 39.48
CA LEU A 12 6.92 -48.85 39.28
C LEU A 12 6.61 -48.51 37.81
N ILE A 13 7.53 -47.83 37.10
CA ILE A 13 7.43 -47.59 35.66
C ILE A 13 7.53 -48.91 34.89
N ALA A 14 8.44 -49.82 35.30
CA ALA A 14 8.56 -51.14 34.69
C ALA A 14 7.32 -52.02 34.90
N GLU A 15 6.72 -52.01 36.09
CA GLU A 15 5.47 -52.72 36.39
C GLU A 15 4.27 -52.12 35.65
N THR A 16 4.19 -50.79 35.56
CA THR A 16 3.12 -50.09 34.82
C THR A 16 3.23 -50.38 33.32
N LEU A 17 4.43 -50.37 32.75
CA LEU A 17 4.69 -50.78 31.37
C LEU A 17 4.37 -52.26 31.14
N HIS A 18 4.67 -53.14 32.11
CA HIS A 18 4.35 -54.56 32.04
C HIS A 18 2.83 -54.81 32.12
N ALA A 19 2.10 -54.06 32.95
CA ALA A 19 0.63 -54.12 33.02
C ALA A 19 -0.02 -53.58 31.73
N PHE A 20 0.55 -52.54 31.14
CA PHE A 20 0.12 -51.99 29.84
C PHE A 20 0.35 -52.99 28.70
N LYS A 21 1.50 -53.67 28.66
CA LYS A 21 1.86 -54.70 27.66
C LYS A 21 0.87 -55.86 27.60
N ASN A 22 0.17 -56.13 28.71
CA ASN A 22 -0.74 -57.26 28.87
C ASN A 22 -2.22 -56.87 28.78
N SER A 23 -2.55 -55.62 28.43
CA SER A 23 -3.94 -55.18 28.18
C SER A 23 -4.30 -55.29 26.70
N PRO A 24 -5.49 -55.83 26.33
CA PRO A 24 -5.77 -56.31 24.97
C PRO A 24 -5.77 -55.30 23.80
N PRO A 25 -5.86 -53.96 23.98
CA PRO A 25 -5.61 -53.05 22.86
C PRO A 25 -4.14 -52.59 22.77
N ALA A 26 -3.33 -52.75 23.84
CA ALA A 26 -2.03 -52.09 23.98
C ALA A 26 -0.83 -52.97 23.56
N ALA A 27 -1.01 -54.27 23.38
CA ALA A 27 0.08 -55.18 22.98
C ALA A 27 0.63 -54.91 21.56
N THR A 28 -0.08 -54.15 20.72
CA THR A 28 0.32 -53.81 19.35
C THR A 28 1.10 -52.50 19.25
N TYR A 29 1.19 -51.72 20.34
CA TYR A 29 1.70 -50.35 20.34
C TYR A 29 2.74 -50.15 21.44
N VAL A 30 3.98 -50.54 21.19
CA VAL A 30 5.10 -50.19 22.06
C VAL A 30 6.23 -49.64 21.20
N ALA A 31 6.39 -48.31 21.26
CA ALA A 31 7.58 -47.60 20.81
C ALA A 31 8.84 -48.24 21.42
N SER A 32 9.93 -48.28 20.67
CA SER A 32 11.15 -48.96 21.12
C SER A 32 11.65 -48.35 22.43
N ARG A 33 12.25 -49.18 23.30
CA ARG A 33 12.83 -48.74 24.59
C ARG A 33 13.85 -47.60 24.43
N GLU A 34 14.39 -47.41 23.23
CA GLU A 34 15.33 -46.35 22.87
C GLU A 34 14.63 -44.99 22.69
N GLU A 35 13.45 -44.91 22.07
CA GLU A 35 12.67 -43.66 21.90
C GLU A 35 12.16 -43.10 23.22
N LEU A 36 11.76 -43.97 24.15
CA LEU A 36 11.37 -43.57 25.50
C LEU A 36 12.57 -43.27 26.41
N SER A 37 13.81 -43.47 25.97
CA SER A 37 15.01 -43.21 26.81
C SER A 37 15.80 -41.97 26.39
N SER A 38 15.64 -41.51 25.14
CA SER A 38 16.34 -40.33 24.62
C SER A 38 15.76 -39.02 25.18
N GLY A 39 14.46 -38.96 25.47
CA GLY A 39 13.80 -37.78 26.06
C GLY A 39 14.01 -37.56 27.57
N PHE A 40 14.64 -38.51 28.28
CA PHE A 40 14.72 -38.51 29.75
C PHE A 40 16.14 -38.26 30.30
N ARG A 41 17.08 -37.78 29.46
CA ARG A 41 18.43 -37.48 29.92
C ARG A 41 18.55 -36.02 30.36
N GLY A 42 18.49 -35.77 31.66
CA GLY A 42 19.09 -34.57 32.27
C GLY A 42 18.22 -33.74 33.20
N GLU A 43 16.89 -33.93 33.23
CA GLU A 43 15.99 -33.10 34.04
C GLU A 43 15.06 -33.95 34.91
N SER A 44 14.74 -33.46 36.12
CA SER A 44 13.78 -34.09 37.03
C SER A 44 12.36 -33.82 36.54
N PHE A 45 11.76 -34.78 35.85
CA PHE A 45 10.35 -34.71 35.45
C PHE A 45 9.44 -35.09 36.61
N SER A 46 8.32 -34.37 36.78
CA SER A 46 7.29 -34.80 37.72
C SER A 46 6.59 -36.07 37.20
N ALA A 47 5.99 -36.85 38.09
CA ALA A 47 5.23 -38.05 37.70
C ALA A 47 4.09 -37.71 36.72
N ASP A 48 3.54 -36.50 36.81
CA ASP A 48 2.50 -35.99 35.91
C ASP A 48 3.06 -35.71 34.50
N ASP A 49 4.30 -35.22 34.39
CA ASP A 49 4.98 -35.02 33.09
C ASP A 49 5.28 -36.34 32.40
N VAL A 50 5.69 -37.37 33.16
CA VAL A 50 5.94 -38.72 32.61
C VAL A 50 4.64 -39.34 32.11
N LEU A 51 3.55 -39.25 32.89
CA LEU A 51 2.24 -39.77 32.50
C LEU A 51 1.70 -39.03 31.27
N LYS A 52 1.84 -37.70 31.21
CA LYS A 52 1.46 -36.90 30.05
C LYS A 52 2.27 -37.31 28.80
N ASN A 53 3.58 -37.46 28.92
CA ASN A 53 4.43 -37.89 27.80
C ASN A 53 4.07 -39.29 27.28
N ILE A 54 3.71 -40.23 28.17
CA ILE A 54 3.25 -41.57 27.77
C ILE A 54 1.88 -41.49 27.09
N GLN A 55 0.94 -40.69 27.61
CA GLN A 55 -0.35 -40.47 26.99
C GLN A 55 -0.20 -39.84 25.60
N ASP A 56 0.66 -38.84 25.47
CA ASP A 56 0.97 -38.18 24.19
C ASP A 56 1.66 -39.13 23.21
N ALA A 57 2.49 -40.07 23.67
CA ALA A 57 3.13 -41.08 22.83
C ALA A 57 2.13 -42.15 22.32
N ILE A 58 1.20 -42.58 23.18
CA ILE A 58 0.15 -43.52 22.82
C ILE A 58 -0.84 -42.88 21.84
N GLN A 59 -1.25 -41.63 22.11
CA GLN A 59 -2.09 -40.86 21.18
C GLN A 59 -1.37 -40.66 19.84
N ARG A 60 -0.08 -40.27 19.85
CA ARG A 60 0.76 -40.18 18.65
C ARG A 60 0.69 -41.43 17.77
N GLU A 61 0.93 -42.60 18.35
CA GLU A 61 0.93 -43.85 17.57
C GLU A 61 -0.46 -44.31 17.16
N HIS A 62 -1.48 -44.08 17.99
CA HIS A 62 -2.85 -44.41 17.61
C HIS A 62 -3.30 -43.61 16.39
N PHE A 63 -3.11 -42.29 16.41
CA PHE A 63 -3.42 -41.41 15.28
C PHE A 63 -2.55 -41.70 14.06
N ARG A 64 -1.26 -42.00 14.25
CA ARG A 64 -0.37 -42.39 13.15
C ARG A 64 -0.80 -43.70 12.50
N SER A 65 -1.23 -44.69 13.26
CA SER A 65 -1.66 -45.97 12.69
C SER A 65 -2.91 -45.82 11.82
N ASP A 66 -3.86 -45.00 12.25
CA ASP A 66 -5.09 -44.74 11.49
C ASP A 66 -4.80 -43.94 10.22
N LEU A 67 -3.83 -43.02 10.27
CA LEU A 67 -3.43 -42.21 9.12
C LEU A 67 -2.39 -42.90 8.21
N ARG A 68 -1.68 -43.93 8.68
CA ARG A 68 -0.58 -44.59 7.95
C ARG A 68 -0.97 -45.07 6.54
N PRO A 69 -2.14 -45.68 6.31
CA PRO A 69 -2.56 -46.07 4.95
C PRO A 69 -2.72 -44.85 4.01
N VAL A 70 -3.27 -43.75 4.55
CA VAL A 70 -3.45 -42.48 3.81
C VAL A 70 -2.10 -41.85 3.51
N LEU A 71 -1.19 -41.82 4.49
CA LEU A 71 0.18 -41.31 4.32
C LEU A 71 0.99 -42.10 3.28
N GLU A 72 0.94 -43.43 3.32
CA GLU A 72 1.67 -44.26 2.36
C GLU A 72 1.10 -44.11 0.94
N LYS A 73 -0.21 -43.95 0.81
CA LYS A 73 -0.86 -43.65 -0.47
C LYS A 73 -0.45 -42.27 -1.00
N ALA A 74 -0.41 -41.27 -0.12
CA ALA A 74 0.01 -39.92 -0.44
C ALA A 74 1.50 -39.84 -0.82
N LYS A 75 2.39 -40.54 -0.11
CA LYS A 75 3.83 -40.67 -0.44
C LYS A 75 4.07 -41.33 -1.81
N GLN A 76 3.14 -42.17 -2.26
CA GLN A 76 3.16 -42.78 -3.59
C GLN A 76 2.59 -41.85 -4.69
N GLY A 77 2.17 -40.62 -4.34
CA GLY A 77 1.60 -39.66 -5.29
C GLY A 77 0.24 -40.07 -5.84
N LYS A 78 -0.52 -40.91 -5.13
CA LYS A 78 -1.86 -41.34 -5.54
C LYS A 78 -2.91 -40.40 -4.97
N GLU A 79 -4.00 -40.15 -5.70
CA GLU A 79 -5.14 -39.35 -5.21
C GLU A 79 -5.80 -40.00 -3.98
N LEU A 80 -6.19 -39.17 -2.99
CA LEU A 80 -7.01 -39.60 -1.86
C LEU A 80 -8.49 -39.63 -2.24
N SER A 81 -9.25 -40.57 -1.68
CA SER A 81 -10.71 -40.53 -1.73
C SER A 81 -11.27 -39.56 -0.69
N ASN A 82 -12.48 -39.04 -0.89
CA ASN A 82 -13.12 -38.13 0.09
C ASN A 82 -13.13 -38.71 1.52
N SER A 83 -13.39 -40.01 1.67
CA SER A 83 -13.36 -40.68 2.98
C SER A 83 -11.97 -40.72 3.63
N GLU A 84 -10.90 -40.78 2.82
CA GLU A 84 -9.52 -40.73 3.30
C GLU A 84 -9.15 -39.30 3.67
N ALA A 85 -9.60 -38.30 2.90
CA ALA A 85 -9.43 -36.88 3.24
C ALA A 85 -10.19 -36.50 4.52
N ASP A 86 -11.42 -36.98 4.69
CA ASP A 86 -12.25 -36.78 5.89
C ASP A 86 -11.59 -37.32 7.16
N SER A 87 -10.77 -38.38 7.02
CA SER A 87 -10.04 -38.97 8.14
C SER A 87 -8.85 -38.11 8.61
N ILE A 88 -8.43 -37.12 7.82
CA ILE A 88 -7.39 -36.17 8.18
C ILE A 88 -7.99 -35.16 9.16
N THR A 89 -7.59 -35.26 10.42
CA THR A 89 -8.00 -34.36 11.50
C THR A 89 -6.83 -33.50 11.97
N SER A 90 -7.11 -32.35 12.57
CA SER A 90 -6.08 -31.50 13.20
C SER A 90 -5.19 -32.28 14.16
N GLU A 91 -5.79 -33.18 14.95
CA GLU A 91 -5.08 -34.05 15.88
C GLU A 91 -4.17 -35.06 15.18
N SER A 92 -4.64 -35.68 14.08
CA SER A 92 -3.79 -36.58 13.28
C SER A 92 -2.58 -35.88 12.67
N LEU A 93 -2.74 -34.61 12.28
CA LEU A 93 -1.68 -33.81 11.65
C LEU A 93 -0.58 -33.38 12.63
N ARG A 94 -0.91 -33.17 13.91
CA ARG A 94 0.06 -32.89 15.00
C ARG A 94 1.15 -33.95 15.11
N HIS A 95 0.87 -35.15 14.63
CA HIS A 95 1.75 -36.30 14.79
C HIS A 95 2.44 -36.72 13.48
N THR A 96 2.21 -36.00 12.39
CA THR A 96 2.85 -36.26 11.09
C THR A 96 4.13 -35.45 10.91
N SER A 97 5.13 -36.04 10.24
CA SER A 97 6.33 -35.29 9.85
C SER A 97 6.01 -34.23 8.79
N VAL A 98 6.93 -33.29 8.59
CA VAL A 98 6.84 -32.29 7.53
C VAL A 98 6.68 -32.96 6.15
N SER A 99 7.55 -33.92 5.82
CA SER A 99 7.51 -34.66 4.55
C SER A 99 6.19 -35.40 4.31
N GLU A 100 5.57 -35.91 5.38
CA GLU A 100 4.27 -36.60 5.34
C GLU A 100 3.13 -35.65 5.04
N ARG A 101 3.16 -34.45 5.62
CA ARG A 101 2.16 -33.40 5.35
C ARG A 101 2.27 -32.87 3.92
N VAL A 102 3.49 -32.68 3.41
CA VAL A 102 3.72 -32.30 2.01
C VAL A 102 3.18 -33.37 1.06
N ALA A 103 3.43 -34.65 1.35
CA ALA A 103 2.87 -35.75 0.58
C ALA A 103 1.34 -35.74 0.58
N LEU A 104 0.71 -35.52 1.74
CA LEU A 104 -0.75 -35.39 1.87
C LEU A 104 -1.29 -34.22 1.03
N LEU A 105 -0.66 -33.05 1.12
CA LEU A 105 -1.07 -31.88 0.32
C LEU A 105 -0.94 -32.13 -1.19
N LYS A 106 0.17 -32.72 -1.65
CA LYS A 106 0.35 -33.10 -3.07
C LYS A 106 -0.76 -34.04 -3.53
N SER A 107 -1.06 -35.04 -2.72
CA SER A 107 -2.07 -36.05 -2.99
C SER A 107 -3.49 -35.46 -3.03
N LEU A 108 -3.82 -34.54 -2.13
CA LEU A 108 -5.09 -33.80 -2.11
C LEU A 108 -5.21 -32.81 -3.28
N ALA A 109 -4.13 -32.11 -3.63
CA ALA A 109 -4.09 -31.14 -4.72
C ALA A 109 -4.08 -31.79 -6.13
N SER A 110 -3.66 -33.05 -6.24
CA SER A 110 -3.58 -33.76 -7.52
C SER A 110 -4.93 -34.22 -8.10
N GLY A 111 -6.01 -34.21 -7.30
CA GLY A 111 -7.36 -34.61 -7.71
C GLY A 111 -8.35 -33.45 -7.88
N LYS A 112 -9.62 -33.76 -8.22
CA LYS A 112 -10.72 -32.77 -8.12
C LYS A 112 -10.98 -32.48 -6.64
N VAL A 113 -10.54 -31.30 -6.18
CA VAL A 113 -10.64 -30.90 -4.79
C VAL A 113 -12.12 -30.78 -4.37
N SER A 114 -12.55 -31.63 -3.44
CA SER A 114 -13.84 -31.55 -2.78
C SER A 114 -13.81 -30.58 -1.60
N GLU A 115 -14.97 -30.09 -1.14
CA GLU A 115 -15.09 -29.20 0.03
C GLU A 115 -14.41 -29.79 1.29
N ASN A 116 -14.40 -31.11 1.41
CA ASN A 116 -13.74 -31.84 2.48
C ASN A 116 -12.20 -31.81 2.37
N ASP A 117 -11.68 -31.87 1.14
CA ASP A 117 -10.25 -31.71 0.87
C ASP A 117 -9.80 -30.29 1.26
N VAL A 118 -10.61 -29.26 0.97
CA VAL A 118 -10.37 -27.88 1.41
C VAL A 118 -10.29 -27.79 2.92
N SER A 119 -11.21 -28.43 3.65
CA SER A 119 -11.20 -28.44 5.12
C SER A 119 -9.98 -29.17 5.69
N ALA A 120 -9.55 -30.28 5.09
CA ALA A 120 -8.34 -31.00 5.50
C ALA A 120 -7.08 -30.17 5.21
N ILE A 121 -7.00 -29.56 4.02
CA ILE A 121 -5.95 -28.64 3.60
C ILE A 121 -5.87 -27.41 4.51
N ALA A 122 -6.99 -26.75 4.77
CA ALA A 122 -7.07 -25.62 5.68
C ALA A 122 -6.59 -26.05 7.06
N ARG A 123 -7.01 -27.21 7.58
CA ARG A 123 -6.49 -27.76 8.84
C ARG A 123 -4.99 -28.07 8.83
N ILE A 124 -4.39 -28.43 7.68
CA ILE A 124 -2.93 -28.57 7.53
C ILE A 124 -2.24 -27.20 7.61
N LEU A 125 -2.84 -26.16 7.04
CA LEU A 125 -2.27 -24.83 6.90
C LEU A 125 -2.56 -23.90 8.10
N THR A 126 -3.70 -24.06 8.79
CA THR A 126 -4.18 -23.19 9.87
C THR A 126 -3.93 -23.74 11.28
N HIS A 127 -3.34 -24.93 11.41
CA HIS A 127 -3.11 -25.57 12.70
C HIS A 127 -2.33 -24.65 13.65
N ASP A 128 -2.83 -24.44 14.88
CA ASP A 128 -2.41 -23.41 15.85
C ASP A 128 -0.89 -23.36 16.21
N GLN A 129 -0.14 -24.43 15.92
CA GLN A 129 1.33 -24.42 16.07
C GLN A 129 2.05 -23.68 14.94
N TYR A 130 1.38 -23.41 13.81
CA TYR A 130 2.00 -22.94 12.58
C TYR A 130 1.16 -21.92 11.80
N GLY A 131 -0.12 -21.70 12.16
CA GLY A 131 -1.02 -20.77 11.48
C GLY A 131 -1.00 -19.32 11.99
N LEU A 132 -0.76 -19.08 13.29
CA LEU A 132 -0.84 -17.72 13.87
C LEU A 132 0.21 -17.40 14.97
N LYS A 133 1.12 -18.34 15.26
CA LYS A 133 2.36 -18.06 16.01
C LYS A 133 3.54 -18.68 15.27
N LEU A 134 4.02 -17.95 14.27
CA LEU A 134 5.20 -18.27 13.45
C LEU A 134 6.48 -18.24 14.30
N ILE A 135 6.75 -19.30 15.08
CA ILE A 135 7.95 -19.38 15.95
C ILE A 135 8.78 -20.67 15.70
N ASP A 136 8.29 -21.66 14.96
CA ASP A 136 8.94 -22.99 14.90
C ASP A 136 9.52 -23.31 13.51
N GLU A 137 10.81 -23.68 13.48
CA GLU A 137 11.62 -24.14 12.32
C GLU A 137 10.88 -25.19 11.48
N SER A 138 9.99 -25.97 12.10
CA SER A 138 9.17 -27.01 11.47
C SER A 138 8.17 -26.46 10.44
N ALA A 139 7.62 -25.26 10.64
CA ALA A 139 6.75 -24.60 9.65
C ALA A 139 7.56 -24.09 8.46
N GLN A 140 8.70 -23.46 8.74
CA GLN A 140 9.59 -22.96 7.71
C GLN A 140 10.10 -24.10 6.83
N GLN A 141 10.48 -25.23 7.43
CA GLN A 141 10.87 -26.45 6.71
C GLN A 141 9.72 -27.03 5.87
N PHE A 142 8.48 -26.96 6.36
CA PHE A 142 7.30 -27.41 5.63
C PHE A 142 7.00 -26.57 4.39
N PHE A 143 7.04 -25.24 4.52
CA PHE A 143 6.87 -24.38 3.38
C PHE A 143 8.05 -24.48 2.41
N GLN A 144 9.30 -24.58 2.87
CA GLN A 144 10.50 -24.83 2.02
C GLN A 144 10.47 -26.15 1.24
N GLU A 145 9.85 -27.21 1.77
CA GLU A 145 9.65 -28.46 1.03
C GLU A 145 8.48 -28.36 0.03
N LEU A 146 7.53 -27.46 0.29
CA LEU A 146 6.49 -27.09 -0.66
C LEU A 146 7.07 -26.27 -1.84
N THR A 147 7.96 -25.30 -1.60
CA THR A 147 8.41 -24.28 -2.58
C THR A 147 8.95 -24.84 -3.90
N LYS A 148 9.65 -25.98 -3.91
CA LYS A 148 10.22 -26.59 -5.14
C LYS A 148 9.20 -27.18 -6.14
N GLU A 149 8.00 -27.54 -5.69
CA GLU A 149 6.87 -27.99 -6.54
C GLU A 149 5.62 -27.10 -6.28
N SER A 150 5.81 -25.94 -5.65
CA SER A 150 4.80 -25.22 -4.87
C SER A 150 3.77 -24.48 -5.66
N LEU A 151 4.12 -23.87 -6.79
CA LEU A 151 3.32 -22.78 -7.31
C LEU A 151 1.93 -23.28 -7.75
N GLU A 152 1.87 -24.44 -8.41
CA GLU A 152 0.61 -25.05 -8.84
C GLU A 152 -0.20 -25.59 -7.65
N ILE A 153 0.46 -26.14 -6.63
CA ILE A 153 -0.21 -26.53 -5.39
C ILE A 153 -0.79 -25.29 -4.72
N PHE A 154 -0.01 -24.22 -4.60
CA PHE A 154 -0.41 -22.98 -3.98
C PHE A 154 -1.55 -22.28 -4.72
N LYS A 155 -1.54 -22.28 -6.07
CA LYS A 155 -2.70 -21.86 -6.88
C LYS A 155 -3.94 -22.68 -6.56
N ALA A 156 -3.80 -24.02 -6.50
CA ALA A 156 -4.91 -24.88 -6.12
C ALA A 156 -5.42 -24.53 -4.71
N LEU A 157 -4.53 -24.29 -3.74
CA LEU A 157 -4.85 -23.87 -2.37
C LEU A 157 -5.61 -22.54 -2.31
N LEU A 158 -5.18 -21.54 -3.08
CA LEU A 158 -5.88 -20.26 -3.16
C LEU A 158 -7.27 -20.41 -3.79
N SER A 159 -7.40 -21.22 -4.86
CA SER A 159 -8.66 -21.40 -5.59
C SER A 159 -9.76 -22.03 -4.76
N ILE A 160 -9.36 -22.85 -3.79
CA ILE A 160 -10.27 -23.59 -2.92
C ILE A 160 -10.53 -22.89 -1.59
N SER A 161 -9.72 -21.91 -1.21
CA SER A 161 -9.87 -21.17 0.05
C SER A 161 -11.17 -20.35 0.03
N PRO A 162 -12.11 -20.56 0.96
CA PRO A 162 -13.46 -20.01 0.88
C PRO A 162 -13.58 -18.53 1.27
N SER A 163 -12.60 -17.96 1.97
CA SER A 163 -12.66 -16.57 2.45
C SER A 163 -11.43 -15.73 2.09
N GLN A 164 -11.64 -14.42 1.92
CA GLN A 164 -10.57 -13.46 1.62
C GLN A 164 -9.48 -13.41 2.71
N PRO A 165 -9.80 -13.41 4.02
CA PRO A 165 -8.77 -13.43 5.06
C PRO A 165 -7.88 -14.68 4.99
N GLN A 166 -8.45 -15.84 4.64
CA GLN A 166 -7.67 -17.06 4.48
C GLN A 166 -6.77 -17.01 3.24
N LYS A 167 -7.27 -16.49 2.11
CA LYS A 167 -6.45 -16.27 0.91
C LYS A 167 -5.28 -15.32 1.19
N LYS A 168 -5.52 -14.24 1.95
CA LYS A 168 -4.48 -13.31 2.41
C LYS A 168 -3.42 -13.97 3.25
N MET A 169 -3.84 -14.67 4.30
CA MET A 169 -2.91 -15.37 5.18
C MET A 169 -2.05 -16.40 4.41
N LEU A 170 -2.65 -17.13 3.47
CA LEU A 170 -1.95 -18.10 2.62
C LEU A 170 -0.92 -17.41 1.70
N PHE A 171 -1.32 -16.32 1.06
CA PHE A 171 -0.45 -15.54 0.18
C PHE A 171 0.70 -14.88 0.94
N ASP A 172 0.42 -14.20 2.06
CA ASP A 172 1.45 -13.58 2.90
C ASP A 172 2.46 -14.64 3.39
N SER A 173 1.98 -15.85 3.73
CA SER A 173 2.85 -16.96 4.13
C SER A 173 3.74 -17.45 2.98
N TRP A 174 3.16 -17.62 1.78
CA TRP A 174 3.92 -18.01 0.59
C TRP A 174 4.95 -16.94 0.23
N LEU A 175 4.55 -15.67 0.20
CA LEU A 175 5.39 -14.53 -0.13
C LEU A 175 6.57 -14.42 0.84
N ASN A 176 6.30 -14.44 2.16
CA ASN A 176 7.35 -14.42 3.18
C ASN A 176 8.31 -15.61 3.05
N THR A 177 7.82 -16.79 2.70
CA THR A 177 8.68 -17.96 2.49
C THR A 177 9.60 -17.74 1.28
N GLN A 178 9.05 -17.30 0.14
CA GLN A 178 9.85 -17.00 -1.05
C GLN A 178 10.91 -15.94 -0.76
N LEU A 179 10.55 -14.85 -0.08
CA LEU A 179 11.49 -13.79 0.28
C LEU A 179 12.58 -14.30 1.23
N LYS A 180 12.26 -15.17 2.20
CA LYS A 180 13.28 -15.80 3.07
C LYS A 180 14.22 -16.74 2.31
N GLU A 181 13.73 -17.46 1.30
CA GLU A 181 14.57 -18.29 0.43
C GLU A 181 15.53 -17.42 -0.40
N LEU A 182 15.03 -16.31 -0.94
CA LEU A 182 15.85 -15.30 -1.62
C LEU A 182 16.88 -14.67 -0.69
N THR A 183 16.51 -14.36 0.56
CA THR A 183 17.47 -13.90 1.57
C THR A 183 18.61 -14.88 1.75
N ALA A 184 18.32 -16.19 1.77
CA ALA A 184 19.36 -17.21 1.93
C ALA A 184 20.38 -17.24 0.77
N SER A 185 20.04 -16.72 -0.42
CA SER A 185 20.95 -16.62 -1.57
C SER A 185 21.71 -15.29 -1.68
N VAL A 186 21.37 -14.29 -0.85
CA VAL A 186 22.08 -13.01 -0.79
C VAL A 186 23.56 -13.22 -0.46
N SER A 187 24.45 -12.72 -1.32
CA SER A 187 25.89 -13.01 -1.22
C SER A 187 26.57 -12.32 -0.02
N ASN A 188 26.16 -11.10 0.32
CA ASN A 188 26.68 -10.34 1.45
C ASN A 188 26.10 -10.84 2.77
N GLU A 189 26.95 -11.16 3.75
CA GLU A 189 26.54 -11.67 5.05
C GLU A 189 25.76 -10.64 5.88
N SER A 190 26.12 -9.35 5.78
CA SER A 190 25.44 -8.28 6.52
C SER A 190 24.02 -8.06 6.01
N GLU A 191 23.84 -7.95 4.69
CA GLU A 191 22.53 -7.82 4.05
C GLU A 191 21.67 -9.07 4.31
N ARG A 192 22.26 -10.26 4.21
CA ARG A 192 21.58 -11.51 4.54
C ARG A 192 21.09 -11.52 5.99
N ALA A 193 21.92 -11.09 6.93
CA ALA A 193 21.55 -11.01 8.35
C ALA A 193 20.45 -9.97 8.59
N GLN A 194 20.49 -8.83 7.90
CA GLN A 194 19.45 -7.81 7.93
C GLN A 194 18.11 -8.40 7.47
N PHE A 195 18.04 -8.98 6.28
CA PHE A 195 16.78 -9.51 5.72
C PHE A 195 16.31 -10.84 6.33
N ALA A 196 17.15 -11.50 7.15
CA ALA A 196 16.79 -12.71 7.87
C ALA A 196 15.99 -12.44 9.16
N GLN A 197 15.92 -11.19 9.61
CA GLN A 197 15.15 -10.77 10.77
C GLN A 197 13.66 -11.13 10.60
N ASN A 198 12.98 -11.55 11.67
CA ASN A 198 11.61 -12.07 11.61
C ASN A 198 10.53 -10.99 11.74
N ASP A 199 10.91 -9.81 12.21
CA ASP A 199 10.08 -8.64 12.47
C ASP A 199 9.95 -7.69 11.28
N LEU A 200 10.71 -7.90 10.20
CA LEU A 200 10.57 -7.10 8.97
C LEU A 200 9.18 -7.26 8.34
N SER A 201 8.64 -6.14 7.89
CA SER A 201 7.43 -6.07 7.09
C SER A 201 7.62 -6.73 5.71
N ILE A 202 6.52 -7.09 5.03
CA ILE A 202 6.61 -7.68 3.68
C ILE A 202 7.32 -6.70 2.72
N ARG A 203 7.04 -5.40 2.87
CA ARG A 203 7.63 -4.34 2.07
C ARG A 203 9.14 -4.26 2.26
N GLU A 204 9.60 -4.23 3.51
CA GLU A 204 11.03 -4.24 3.83
C GLU A 204 11.72 -5.51 3.31
N ARG A 205 11.04 -6.66 3.35
CA ARG A 205 11.58 -7.92 2.81
C ARG A 205 11.70 -7.92 1.29
N LEU A 206 10.84 -7.21 0.55
CA LEU A 206 10.92 -7.13 -0.91
C LEU A 206 12.22 -6.47 -1.39
N GLU A 207 12.88 -5.65 -0.56
CA GLU A 207 14.18 -5.07 -0.88
C GLU A 207 15.27 -6.12 -1.13
N VAL A 208 15.10 -7.35 -0.63
CA VAL A 208 16.00 -8.48 -0.89
C VAL A 208 16.21 -8.71 -2.39
N LEU A 209 15.22 -8.36 -3.22
CA LEU A 209 15.29 -8.50 -4.68
C LEU A 209 16.47 -7.71 -5.27
N SER A 210 16.84 -6.58 -4.67
CA SER A 210 17.99 -5.78 -5.09
C SER A 210 19.34 -6.50 -4.90
N PHE A 211 19.38 -7.56 -4.08
CA PHE A 211 20.59 -8.25 -3.65
C PHE A 211 20.72 -9.70 -4.14
N VAL A 212 19.69 -10.23 -4.83
CA VAL A 212 19.71 -11.57 -5.44
C VAL A 212 20.03 -11.53 -6.93
N SER A 213 20.26 -12.70 -7.54
CA SER A 213 20.58 -12.78 -8.96
C SER A 213 19.39 -12.40 -9.85
N PRO A 214 19.62 -11.88 -11.08
CA PRO A 214 18.56 -11.62 -12.05
C PRO A 214 17.65 -12.83 -12.31
N THR A 215 18.20 -14.05 -12.31
CA THR A 215 17.43 -15.27 -12.52
C THR A 215 16.45 -15.52 -11.38
N GLU A 216 16.91 -15.40 -10.14
CA GLU A 216 16.06 -15.60 -8.95
C GLU A 216 14.96 -14.53 -8.86
N ARG A 217 15.30 -13.25 -9.11
CA ARG A 217 14.32 -12.18 -9.20
C ARG A 217 13.25 -12.46 -10.25
N MET A 218 13.66 -12.86 -11.46
CA MET A 218 12.74 -13.12 -12.56
C MET A 218 11.86 -14.34 -12.30
N ASP A 219 12.40 -15.40 -11.69
CA ASP A 219 11.61 -16.57 -11.32
C ASP A 219 10.55 -16.22 -10.27
N PHE A 220 10.92 -15.39 -9.28
CA PHE A 220 9.98 -14.85 -8.29
C PHE A 220 8.90 -13.97 -8.92
N ALA A 221 9.28 -13.01 -9.77
CA ALA A 221 8.32 -12.14 -10.45
C ALA A 221 7.37 -12.91 -11.39
N LYS A 222 7.88 -13.91 -12.12
CA LYS A 222 7.04 -14.81 -12.93
C LYS A 222 6.08 -15.64 -12.08
N ALA A 223 6.49 -16.03 -10.88
CA ALA A 223 5.61 -16.75 -9.96
C ALA A 223 4.44 -15.87 -9.50
N LEU A 224 4.72 -14.63 -9.08
CA LEU A 224 3.70 -13.63 -8.74
C LEU A 224 2.76 -13.33 -9.92
N LEU A 225 3.32 -13.11 -11.11
CA LEU A 225 2.56 -12.92 -12.35
C LEU A 225 1.66 -14.13 -12.66
N SER A 226 2.12 -15.34 -12.36
CA SER A 226 1.31 -16.55 -12.49
C SER A 226 0.14 -16.56 -11.51
N LEU A 227 0.38 -16.14 -10.27
CA LEU A 227 -0.62 -16.14 -9.20
C LEU A 227 -1.73 -15.12 -9.43
N SER A 228 -1.39 -13.92 -9.90
CA SER A 228 -2.40 -12.89 -10.16
C SER A 228 -3.39 -13.31 -11.25
N THR A 229 -2.98 -14.16 -12.21
CA THR A 229 -3.93 -14.68 -13.22
C THR A 229 -4.86 -15.79 -12.75
N SER A 230 -4.44 -16.59 -11.76
CA SER A 230 -5.21 -17.77 -11.36
C SER A 230 -6.42 -17.43 -10.50
N GLU A 231 -6.38 -16.33 -9.75
CA GLU A 231 -7.34 -16.05 -8.68
C GLU A 231 -8.07 -14.73 -8.86
N LYS A 232 -9.15 -14.74 -9.67
CA LYS A 232 -9.92 -13.51 -9.94
C LYS A 232 -10.45 -12.82 -8.67
N SER A 233 -10.84 -13.59 -7.65
CA SER A 233 -11.36 -13.01 -6.41
C SER A 233 -10.28 -12.35 -5.54
N TYR A 234 -9.01 -12.58 -5.85
CA TYR A 234 -7.86 -12.10 -5.08
C TYR A 234 -6.83 -11.40 -5.96
N HIS A 235 -7.22 -11.10 -7.20
CA HIS A 235 -6.37 -10.56 -8.24
C HIS A 235 -5.72 -9.27 -7.78
N ASP A 236 -6.55 -8.31 -7.41
CA ASP A 236 -6.22 -6.99 -6.91
C ASP A 236 -5.12 -7.03 -5.83
N PHE A 237 -5.23 -7.90 -4.83
CA PHE A 237 -4.21 -8.00 -3.77
C PHE A 237 -2.89 -8.59 -4.26
N ILE A 238 -2.93 -9.60 -5.13
CA ILE A 238 -1.69 -10.17 -5.68
C ILE A 238 -1.04 -9.16 -6.63
N THR A 239 -1.84 -8.40 -7.37
CA THR A 239 -1.42 -7.35 -8.27
C THR A 239 -0.70 -6.23 -7.51
N ASP A 240 -1.21 -5.79 -6.36
CA ASP A 240 -0.50 -4.88 -5.44
C ASP A 240 0.94 -5.36 -5.15
N LYS A 241 1.09 -6.60 -4.68
CA LYS A 241 2.41 -7.14 -4.33
C LYS A 241 3.29 -7.39 -5.55
N LEU A 242 2.67 -7.63 -6.70
CA LEU A 242 3.35 -7.71 -7.98
C LEU A 242 3.86 -6.32 -8.41
N ASP A 243 3.10 -5.25 -8.26
CA ASP A 243 3.49 -3.88 -8.62
C ASP A 243 4.68 -3.43 -7.76
N ASN A 244 4.60 -3.67 -6.45
CA ASN A 244 5.72 -3.49 -5.51
C ASN A 244 6.98 -4.28 -5.90
N THR A 245 6.81 -5.49 -6.45
CA THR A 245 7.90 -6.32 -6.96
C THR A 245 8.47 -5.75 -8.27
N ILE A 246 7.62 -5.35 -9.21
CA ILE A 246 8.01 -4.87 -10.55
C ILE A 246 8.75 -3.53 -10.44
N GLY A 247 8.39 -2.67 -9.50
CA GLY A 247 9.11 -1.42 -9.22
C GLY A 247 10.60 -1.62 -8.88
N GLN A 248 10.97 -2.82 -8.40
CA GLN A 248 12.37 -3.21 -8.12
C GLN A 248 13.11 -3.79 -9.33
N LEU A 249 12.39 -4.15 -10.39
CA LEU A 249 12.99 -4.85 -11.52
C LEU A 249 13.70 -3.86 -12.47
N PRO A 250 14.92 -4.18 -12.92
CA PRO A 250 15.53 -3.48 -14.04
C PRO A 250 14.63 -3.50 -15.28
N ILE A 251 14.72 -2.47 -16.13
CA ILE A 251 13.93 -2.36 -17.37
C ILE A 251 14.02 -3.63 -18.23
N SER A 252 15.20 -4.24 -18.36
CA SER A 252 15.37 -5.47 -19.15
C SER A 252 14.56 -6.65 -18.61
N GLU A 253 14.48 -6.78 -17.28
CA GLU A 253 13.70 -7.82 -16.61
C GLU A 253 12.19 -7.56 -16.75
N ARG A 254 11.77 -6.29 -16.64
CA ARG A 254 10.39 -5.85 -16.89
C ARG A 254 9.95 -6.13 -18.32
N VAL A 255 10.79 -5.85 -19.31
CA VAL A 255 10.54 -6.15 -20.73
C VAL A 255 10.35 -7.66 -20.93
N ASP A 256 11.20 -8.50 -20.32
CA ASP A 256 11.06 -9.97 -20.39
C ASP A 256 9.72 -10.47 -19.77
N LEU A 257 9.24 -9.81 -18.71
CA LEU A 257 7.92 -10.11 -18.14
C LEU A 257 6.78 -9.70 -19.07
N ILE A 258 6.87 -8.52 -19.71
CA ILE A 258 5.88 -8.08 -20.70
C ILE A 258 5.84 -9.04 -21.89
N GLU A 259 7.00 -9.46 -22.39
CA GLU A 259 7.09 -10.46 -23.46
C GLU A 259 6.46 -11.80 -23.06
N THR A 260 6.69 -12.22 -21.82
CA THR A 260 6.05 -13.42 -21.27
C THR A 260 4.52 -13.26 -21.20
N ALA A 261 4.03 -12.11 -20.74
CA ALA A 261 2.60 -11.80 -20.67
C ALA A 261 1.95 -11.73 -22.06
N LEU A 262 2.64 -11.15 -23.06
CA LEU A 262 2.22 -11.11 -24.45
C LEU A 262 2.05 -12.51 -25.04
N VAL A 263 3.05 -13.39 -24.88
CA VAL A 263 2.99 -14.78 -25.35
C VAL A 263 1.84 -15.56 -24.69
N GLN A 264 1.54 -15.25 -23.44
CA GLN A 264 0.47 -15.89 -22.67
C GLN A 264 -0.90 -15.23 -22.86
N ASN A 265 -0.99 -14.17 -23.69
CA ASN A 265 -2.19 -13.38 -23.91
C ASN A 265 -2.82 -12.83 -22.61
N ARG A 266 -1.96 -12.37 -21.68
CA ARG A 266 -2.35 -11.84 -20.37
C ARG A 266 -2.39 -10.32 -20.39
N THR A 267 -3.31 -9.81 -21.19
CA THR A 267 -3.45 -8.40 -21.53
C THR A 267 -3.55 -7.46 -20.33
N GLY A 268 -4.32 -7.81 -19.29
CA GLY A 268 -4.44 -6.99 -18.08
C GLY A 268 -3.14 -6.78 -17.32
N GLN A 269 -2.20 -7.72 -17.37
CA GLN A 269 -0.92 -7.61 -16.65
C GLN A 269 0.08 -6.68 -17.34
N ILE A 270 -0.06 -6.49 -18.65
CA ILE A 270 0.82 -5.64 -19.42
C ILE A 270 0.64 -4.18 -18.98
N GLU A 271 -0.58 -3.78 -18.63
CA GLU A 271 -0.85 -2.47 -18.04
C GLU A 271 -0.06 -2.26 -16.75
N HIS A 272 -0.21 -3.16 -15.77
CA HIS A 272 0.50 -3.10 -14.49
C HIS A 272 2.03 -3.05 -14.67
N LEU A 273 2.55 -3.91 -15.56
CA LEU A 273 3.98 -3.93 -15.88
C LEU A 273 4.47 -2.62 -16.51
N LEU A 274 3.65 -1.91 -17.27
CA LEU A 274 3.99 -0.59 -17.81
C LEU A 274 3.87 0.51 -16.75
N ARG A 275 2.79 0.50 -15.95
CA ARG A 275 2.53 1.48 -14.87
C ARG A 275 3.59 1.46 -13.79
N ALA A 276 4.20 0.31 -13.51
CA ALA A 276 5.29 0.17 -12.55
C ALA A 276 6.63 0.83 -13.00
N SER A 277 6.59 1.73 -13.99
CA SER A 277 7.73 2.55 -14.38
C SER A 277 7.89 3.71 -13.42
N ASN A 278 9.11 3.92 -12.90
CA ASN A 278 9.35 4.98 -11.91
C ASN A 278 9.45 6.39 -12.54
N SER A 279 9.52 6.46 -13.87
CA SER A 279 9.69 7.70 -14.63
C SER A 279 9.17 7.55 -16.05
N ILE A 280 8.98 8.67 -16.74
CA ILE A 280 8.64 8.66 -18.16
C ILE A 280 9.78 8.05 -18.99
N GLU A 281 11.04 8.24 -18.58
CA GLU A 281 12.19 7.68 -19.29
C GLU A 281 12.20 6.15 -19.20
N GLU A 282 11.89 5.59 -18.03
CA GLU A 282 11.73 4.15 -17.89
C GLU A 282 10.59 3.61 -18.75
N LEU A 283 9.45 4.31 -18.79
CA LEU A 283 8.31 3.91 -19.61
C LEU A 283 8.67 3.93 -21.11
N VAL A 284 9.30 5.01 -21.60
CA VAL A 284 9.79 5.14 -22.98
C VAL A 284 10.68 3.96 -23.34
N ARG A 285 11.70 3.68 -22.51
CA ARG A 285 12.65 2.60 -22.76
C ARG A 285 11.97 1.22 -22.75
N THR A 286 10.96 1.04 -21.90
CA THR A 286 10.18 -0.19 -21.82
C THR A 286 9.32 -0.37 -23.08
N VAL A 287 8.59 0.67 -23.49
CA VAL A 287 7.75 0.68 -24.70
C VAL A 287 8.59 0.48 -25.97
N ASP A 288 9.73 1.17 -26.08
CA ASP A 288 10.65 1.03 -27.21
C ASP A 288 11.22 -0.39 -27.32
N ALA A 289 11.57 -1.00 -26.17
CA ALA A 289 12.14 -2.34 -26.14
C ALA A 289 11.13 -3.43 -26.50
N VAL A 290 9.87 -3.30 -26.07
CA VAL A 290 8.78 -4.24 -26.42
C VAL A 290 8.28 -4.00 -27.87
N GLY A 291 8.18 -2.73 -28.25
CA GLY A 291 7.73 -2.25 -29.55
C GLY A 291 6.33 -1.63 -29.52
N THR A 292 6.24 -0.34 -29.86
CA THR A 292 5.01 0.47 -29.91
C THR A 292 3.87 -0.21 -30.68
N GLU A 293 4.11 -0.66 -31.92
CA GLU A 293 3.07 -1.28 -32.76
C GLU A 293 2.50 -2.54 -32.10
N ARG A 294 3.35 -3.36 -31.47
CA ARG A 294 2.94 -4.60 -30.81
C ARG A 294 2.05 -4.34 -29.59
N LEU A 295 2.34 -3.28 -28.83
CA LEU A 295 1.54 -2.88 -27.68
C LEU A 295 0.19 -2.28 -28.13
N LEU A 296 0.18 -1.48 -29.19
CA LEU A 296 -1.05 -0.91 -29.76
C LEU A 296 -1.97 -1.97 -30.39
N ASP A 297 -1.39 -3.00 -31.00
CA ASP A 297 -2.13 -4.13 -31.60
C ASP A 297 -2.95 -4.93 -30.57
N LEU A 298 -2.65 -4.79 -29.27
CA LEU A 298 -3.45 -5.39 -28.20
C LEU A 298 -4.84 -4.78 -28.08
N ASN A 299 -5.02 -3.54 -28.53
CA ASN A 299 -6.27 -2.80 -28.47
C ASN A 299 -6.88 -2.75 -27.04
N ILE A 300 -6.04 -2.48 -26.05
CA ILE A 300 -6.42 -2.28 -24.64
C ILE A 300 -6.26 -0.80 -24.34
N THR A 301 -7.34 -0.12 -23.94
CA THR A 301 -7.35 1.33 -23.70
C THR A 301 -6.21 1.79 -22.80
N ALA A 302 -6.00 1.13 -21.65
CA ALA A 302 -4.96 1.53 -20.71
C ALA A 302 -3.54 1.32 -21.24
N VAL A 303 -3.27 0.24 -21.97
CA VAL A 303 -1.96 0.05 -22.62
C VAL A 303 -1.74 1.11 -23.72
N THR A 304 -2.78 1.42 -24.50
CA THR A 304 -2.74 2.50 -25.48
C THR A 304 -2.46 3.85 -24.81
N GLU A 305 -3.02 4.11 -23.62
CA GLU A 305 -2.76 5.31 -22.84
C GLU A 305 -1.30 5.41 -22.39
N MET A 306 -0.74 4.33 -21.83
CA MET A 306 0.67 4.28 -21.44
C MET A 306 1.60 4.47 -22.64
N VAL A 307 1.28 3.87 -23.78
CA VAL A 307 2.02 4.10 -25.03
C VAL A 307 1.91 5.57 -25.46
N ALA A 308 0.72 6.17 -25.38
CA ALA A 308 0.54 7.57 -25.71
C ALA A 308 1.35 8.50 -24.80
N GLN A 309 1.34 8.27 -23.48
CA GLN A 309 2.17 9.02 -22.54
C GLN A 309 3.65 8.90 -22.88
N SER A 310 4.15 7.68 -23.16
CA SER A 310 5.54 7.44 -23.54
C SER A 310 5.99 8.22 -24.78
N ILE A 311 5.06 8.51 -25.70
CA ILE A 311 5.35 9.24 -26.94
C ILE A 311 5.17 10.75 -26.74
N LEU A 312 4.05 11.16 -26.16
CA LEU A 312 3.65 12.56 -26.10
C LEU A 312 4.40 13.32 -25.01
N VAL A 313 4.56 12.76 -23.80
CA VAL A 313 5.17 13.47 -22.67
C VAL A 313 6.60 13.94 -23.00
N PRO A 314 7.52 13.09 -23.53
CA PRO A 314 8.86 13.57 -23.90
C PRO A 314 8.84 14.64 -24.99
N VAL A 315 7.90 14.56 -25.94
CA VAL A 315 7.74 15.56 -27.01
C VAL A 315 7.26 16.89 -26.43
N MET A 316 6.25 16.87 -25.57
CA MET A 316 5.71 18.07 -24.92
C MET A 316 6.73 18.74 -24.01
N ARG A 317 7.52 17.96 -23.26
CA ARG A 317 8.66 18.45 -22.47
C ARG A 317 9.78 19.06 -23.28
N GLY A 318 9.90 18.67 -24.55
CA GLY A 318 10.89 19.21 -25.49
C GLY A 318 10.48 20.54 -26.13
N ILE A 319 9.27 21.04 -25.85
CA ILE A 319 8.77 22.28 -26.43
C ILE A 319 9.42 23.48 -25.74
N ASP A 320 10.03 24.35 -26.53
CA ASP A 320 10.63 25.59 -26.06
C ASP A 320 9.61 26.74 -26.10
N PHE A 321 9.00 27.04 -24.96
CA PHE A 321 8.13 28.21 -24.79
C PHE A 321 8.90 29.54 -24.71
N GLY A 322 10.24 29.48 -24.68
CA GLY A 322 11.17 30.60 -24.67
C GLY A 322 11.50 31.10 -23.25
N SER A 323 12.76 31.50 -23.04
CA SER A 323 13.18 32.12 -21.76
C SER A 323 12.92 33.63 -21.77
N HIS A 324 12.03 34.09 -20.89
CA HIS A 324 11.56 35.48 -20.88
C HIS A 324 11.87 36.24 -19.58
N ALA A 325 12.91 35.81 -18.84
CA ALA A 325 13.26 36.41 -17.56
C ALA A 325 13.65 37.90 -17.65
N ASN A 326 14.09 38.38 -18.83
CA ASN A 326 14.65 39.72 -19.02
C ASN A 326 13.98 40.50 -20.18
N LEU A 327 12.66 40.46 -20.31
CA LEU A 327 11.95 41.26 -21.33
C LEU A 327 11.92 42.74 -20.93
N GLU A 328 12.85 43.57 -21.38
CA GLU A 328 12.94 44.97 -20.95
C GLU A 328 12.06 45.89 -21.80
N THR A 329 11.92 45.59 -23.09
CA THR A 329 11.28 46.45 -24.08
C THR A 329 9.94 45.91 -24.59
N LEU A 330 9.07 46.80 -25.09
CA LEU A 330 7.78 46.39 -25.68
C LEU A 330 7.97 45.50 -26.92
N GLU A 331 9.05 45.70 -27.68
CA GLU A 331 9.39 44.88 -28.84
C GLU A 331 9.73 43.45 -28.43
N GLU A 332 10.55 43.28 -27.39
CA GLU A 332 10.86 41.97 -26.81
C GLU A 332 9.60 41.28 -26.28
N ILE A 333 8.76 41.99 -25.52
CA ILE A 333 7.50 41.43 -24.99
C ILE A 333 6.56 40.99 -26.11
N THR A 334 6.44 41.80 -27.17
CA THR A 334 5.59 41.48 -28.32
C THR A 334 6.14 40.28 -29.10
N SER A 335 7.46 40.19 -29.25
CA SER A 335 8.12 39.04 -29.87
C SER A 335 7.93 37.77 -29.05
N ALA A 336 8.04 37.86 -27.72
CA ALA A 336 7.80 36.75 -26.81
C ALA A 336 6.34 36.27 -26.86
N HIS A 337 5.36 37.18 -26.85
CA HIS A 337 3.96 36.82 -27.05
C HIS A 337 3.72 36.12 -28.39
N ALA A 338 4.29 36.64 -29.48
CA ALA A 338 4.15 36.02 -30.79
C ALA A 338 4.74 34.60 -30.83
N HIS A 339 5.93 34.40 -30.22
CA HIS A 339 6.56 33.09 -30.08
C HIS A 339 5.70 32.13 -29.26
N LEU A 340 5.23 32.55 -28.08
CA LEU A 340 4.37 31.74 -27.21
C LEU A 340 3.09 31.30 -27.93
N LYS A 341 2.40 32.24 -28.58
CA LYS A 341 1.18 31.96 -29.35
C LYS A 341 1.42 31.00 -30.51
N GLN A 342 2.52 31.17 -31.24
CA GLN A 342 2.90 30.28 -32.33
C GLN A 342 3.21 28.87 -31.80
N THR A 343 3.91 28.79 -30.67
CA THR A 343 4.27 27.53 -30.02
C THR A 343 3.03 26.76 -29.57
N LEU A 344 2.12 27.41 -28.84
CA LEU A 344 0.83 26.82 -28.45
C LEU A 344 -0.02 26.41 -29.67
N ALA A 345 -0.02 27.19 -30.73
CA ALA A 345 -0.75 26.87 -31.96
C ALA A 345 -0.17 25.65 -32.72
N SER A 346 1.05 25.21 -32.41
CA SER A 346 1.68 24.04 -33.03
C SER A 346 1.29 22.72 -32.37
N ILE A 347 0.79 22.73 -31.14
CA ILE A 347 0.42 21.53 -30.36
C ILE A 347 -0.52 20.58 -31.12
N PRO A 348 -1.59 21.05 -31.79
CA PRO A 348 -2.47 20.16 -32.54
C PRO A 348 -1.76 19.45 -33.70
N GLU A 349 -0.82 20.13 -34.36
CA GLU A 349 -0.05 19.55 -35.46
C GLU A 349 0.94 18.49 -34.93
N ILE A 350 1.56 18.74 -33.77
CA ILE A 350 2.42 17.77 -33.08
C ILE A 350 1.62 16.51 -32.75
N ILE A 351 0.44 16.65 -32.12
CA ILE A 351 -0.40 15.50 -31.75
C ILE A 351 -0.92 14.77 -33.00
N ALA A 352 -1.33 15.51 -34.04
CA ALA A 352 -1.76 14.94 -35.31
C ALA A 352 -0.67 14.15 -36.04
N SER A 353 0.62 14.38 -35.72
CA SER A 353 1.73 13.59 -36.24
C SER A 353 1.78 12.15 -35.69
N PHE A 354 1.00 11.87 -34.63
CA PHE A 354 0.87 10.55 -34.00
C PHE A 354 -0.57 10.00 -34.12
N PRO A 355 -1.03 9.63 -35.33
CA PRO A 355 -2.45 9.29 -35.59
C PRO A 355 -2.94 8.06 -34.81
N ALA A 356 -2.03 7.17 -34.39
CA ALA A 356 -2.38 5.97 -33.63
C ALA A 356 -2.79 6.27 -32.18
N ILE A 357 -2.42 7.42 -31.63
CA ILE A 357 -2.66 7.79 -30.23
C ILE A 357 -3.40 9.13 -30.06
N GLN A 358 -3.71 9.86 -31.13
CA GLN A 358 -4.41 11.15 -31.06
C GLN A 358 -5.79 11.12 -30.36
N HIS A 359 -6.35 9.93 -30.15
CA HIS A 359 -7.67 9.71 -29.55
C HIS A 359 -7.61 9.33 -28.06
N THR A 360 -6.41 9.20 -27.47
CA THR A 360 -6.24 8.85 -26.06
C THR A 360 -6.56 10.01 -25.13
N ALA A 361 -6.72 9.72 -23.84
CA ALA A 361 -7.03 10.74 -22.84
C ALA A 361 -5.89 11.76 -22.71
N ALA A 362 -4.63 11.30 -22.69
CA ALA A 362 -3.46 12.18 -22.65
C ALA A 362 -3.41 13.14 -23.85
N ALA A 363 -3.71 12.65 -25.06
CA ALA A 363 -3.77 13.52 -26.23
C ALA A 363 -4.88 14.57 -26.10
N GLN A 364 -6.07 14.15 -25.67
CA GLN A 364 -7.20 15.08 -25.45
C GLN A 364 -6.92 16.09 -24.33
N GLN A 365 -6.16 15.70 -23.31
CA GLN A 365 -5.76 16.58 -22.22
C GLN A 365 -4.87 17.72 -22.72
N TYR A 366 -3.76 17.40 -23.41
CA TYR A 366 -2.93 18.44 -24.04
C TYR A 366 -3.71 19.30 -25.04
N LEU A 367 -4.66 18.69 -25.77
CA LEU A 367 -5.55 19.43 -26.67
C LEU A 367 -6.47 20.41 -25.91
N SER A 368 -6.99 20.01 -24.75
CA SER A 368 -7.82 20.87 -23.91
C SER A 368 -7.02 22.04 -23.33
N THR A 369 -5.83 21.76 -22.79
CA THR A 369 -4.94 22.75 -22.19
C THR A 369 -4.57 23.85 -23.19
N TYR A 370 -4.06 23.51 -24.39
CA TYR A 370 -3.67 24.55 -25.35
C TYR A 370 -4.84 25.44 -25.80
N VAL A 371 -6.06 24.88 -25.91
CA VAL A 371 -7.25 25.66 -26.29
C VAL A 371 -7.55 26.68 -25.20
N SER A 372 -7.52 26.26 -23.93
CA SER A 372 -7.73 27.15 -22.78
C SER A 372 -6.70 28.28 -22.80
N ASP A 373 -5.41 27.95 -22.85
CA ASP A 373 -4.32 28.92 -22.78
C ASP A 373 -4.36 29.94 -23.92
N LEU A 374 -4.61 29.49 -25.16
CA LEU A 374 -4.68 30.37 -26.31
C LEU A 374 -5.84 31.38 -26.21
N ILE A 375 -6.98 30.94 -25.66
CA ILE A 375 -8.14 31.81 -25.46
C ILE A 375 -7.83 32.81 -24.36
N GLU A 376 -7.42 32.34 -23.19
CA GLU A 376 -7.19 33.19 -22.02
C GLU A 376 -6.03 34.19 -22.26
N LEU A 377 -4.90 33.76 -22.83
CA LEU A 377 -3.80 34.64 -23.24
C LEU A 377 -4.28 35.70 -24.23
N GLY A 378 -5.11 35.32 -25.19
CA GLY A 378 -5.66 36.22 -26.21
C GLY A 378 -6.58 37.30 -25.62
N GLU A 379 -7.40 36.94 -24.63
CA GLU A 379 -8.29 37.87 -23.93
C GLU A 379 -7.52 38.80 -22.98
N GLU A 380 -6.56 38.27 -22.22
CA GLU A 380 -5.78 39.05 -21.27
C GLU A 380 -4.76 39.96 -21.96
N ALA A 381 -4.12 39.52 -23.05
CA ALA A 381 -3.20 40.37 -23.80
C ALA A 381 -3.89 41.63 -24.34
N GLN A 382 -5.18 41.54 -24.71
CA GLN A 382 -5.95 42.72 -25.11
C GLN A 382 -6.11 43.72 -23.96
N LYS A 383 -6.30 43.23 -22.73
CA LYS A 383 -6.45 44.07 -21.53
C LYS A 383 -5.14 44.74 -21.10
N PHE A 384 -4.01 44.02 -21.22
CA PHE A 384 -2.73 44.47 -20.66
C PHE A 384 -1.74 45.07 -21.66
N SER A 385 -1.97 44.93 -22.97
CA SER A 385 -1.03 45.38 -24.03
C SER A 385 -0.61 46.85 -23.98
N GLU A 386 -1.39 47.72 -23.34
CA GLU A 386 -1.08 49.15 -23.19
C GLU A 386 -0.09 49.45 -22.05
N ASN A 387 0.09 48.53 -21.11
CA ASN A 387 1.01 48.66 -19.98
C ASN A 387 2.16 47.66 -20.11
N VAL A 388 3.35 48.17 -20.39
CA VAL A 388 4.58 47.36 -20.59
C VAL A 388 4.85 46.41 -19.42
N THR A 389 4.69 46.86 -18.18
CA THR A 389 4.93 46.02 -17.00
C THR A 389 3.89 44.92 -16.89
N SER A 390 2.60 45.26 -16.96
CA SER A 390 1.53 44.25 -16.87
C SER A 390 1.57 43.26 -18.03
N TYR A 391 1.95 43.71 -19.23
CA TYR A 391 2.10 42.84 -20.39
C TYR A 391 3.30 41.92 -20.26
N ARG A 392 4.43 42.40 -19.74
CA ARG A 392 5.59 41.55 -19.39
C ARG A 392 5.19 40.47 -18.39
N ASP A 393 4.53 40.86 -17.30
CA ASP A 393 4.13 39.94 -16.24
C ASP A 393 3.16 38.88 -16.77
N LEU A 394 2.22 39.28 -17.64
CA LEU A 394 1.32 38.36 -18.36
C LEU A 394 2.12 37.32 -19.17
N ILE A 395 3.07 37.76 -20.00
CA ILE A 395 3.84 36.84 -20.85
C ILE A 395 4.72 35.92 -20.01
N GLN A 396 5.38 36.43 -18.97
CA GLN A 396 6.17 35.61 -18.06
C GLN A 396 5.30 34.57 -17.33
N ARG A 397 4.09 34.97 -16.90
CA ARG A 397 3.14 34.08 -16.27
C ARG A 397 2.72 32.95 -17.20
N TYR A 398 2.18 33.25 -18.39
CA TYR A 398 1.70 32.21 -19.32
C TYR A 398 2.82 31.34 -19.89
N THR A 399 4.05 31.87 -19.99
CA THR A 399 5.20 31.04 -20.36
C THR A 399 5.46 30.00 -19.29
N LEU A 400 5.56 30.41 -18.01
CA LEU A 400 5.80 29.47 -16.92
C LEU A 400 4.63 28.50 -16.73
N MET A 401 3.40 28.99 -16.90
CA MET A 401 2.19 28.16 -16.84
C MET A 401 2.26 27.05 -17.90
N ALA A 402 2.42 27.42 -19.18
CA ALA A 402 2.55 26.45 -20.27
C ALA A 402 3.75 25.51 -20.08
N GLU A 403 4.90 26.01 -19.60
CA GLU A 403 6.04 25.14 -19.27
C GLU A 403 5.65 24.05 -18.28
N LEU A 404 4.95 24.39 -17.19
CA LEU A 404 4.51 23.43 -16.18
C LEU A 404 3.44 22.48 -16.73
N GLU A 405 2.42 23.04 -17.38
CA GLU A 405 1.28 22.31 -17.89
C GLU A 405 1.68 21.24 -18.91
N PHE A 406 2.53 21.60 -19.87
CA PHE A 406 2.98 20.68 -20.90
C PHE A 406 4.07 19.73 -20.40
N PHE A 407 4.87 20.13 -19.41
CA PHE A 407 5.88 19.25 -18.81
C PHE A 407 5.26 18.11 -17.99
N TYR A 408 4.25 18.43 -17.17
CA TYR A 408 3.59 17.46 -16.28
C TYR A 408 2.31 16.87 -16.86
N GLY A 409 1.76 17.46 -17.94
CA GLY A 409 0.45 17.06 -18.45
C GLY A 409 -0.64 17.41 -17.43
N VAL A 410 -0.69 18.66 -16.98
CA VAL A 410 -1.70 19.19 -16.04
C VAL A 410 -2.21 20.52 -16.59
N ASP A 411 -3.48 20.86 -16.38
CA ASP A 411 -4.09 22.16 -16.69
C ASP A 411 -3.99 23.06 -15.45
N ILE A 412 -3.47 24.28 -15.56
CA ILE A 412 -3.36 25.24 -14.47
C ILE A 412 -4.23 26.45 -14.79
N SER A 413 -5.44 26.46 -14.24
CA SER A 413 -6.48 27.45 -14.60
C SER A 413 -7.00 28.22 -13.37
N ALA A 414 -7.76 29.28 -13.63
CA ALA A 414 -8.53 30.01 -12.63
C ALA A 414 -10.01 30.05 -13.03
N LYS A 415 -10.90 29.72 -12.09
CA LYS A 415 -12.31 29.30 -12.31
C LYS A 415 -13.22 30.28 -13.07
N ASP A 416 -12.82 31.52 -13.27
CA ASP A 416 -13.62 32.50 -14.00
C ASP A 416 -13.54 32.39 -15.54
N SER A 417 -12.73 31.47 -16.09
CA SER A 417 -12.65 31.26 -17.55
C SER A 417 -13.78 30.39 -18.12
N ILE A 418 -14.51 29.61 -17.31
CA ILE A 418 -15.65 28.80 -17.75
C ILE A 418 -16.93 29.19 -16.98
N LYS A 419 -17.68 30.15 -17.53
CA LYS A 419 -18.99 30.60 -17.03
C LYS A 419 -20.12 29.56 -17.22
N SER A 420 -19.93 28.31 -16.83
CA SER A 420 -21.03 27.35 -16.72
C SER A 420 -21.56 27.29 -15.28
N SER A 421 -22.65 28.03 -15.05
CA SER A 421 -23.75 27.70 -14.12
C SER A 421 -23.36 26.91 -12.85
N TRP A 422 -22.90 27.64 -11.83
CA TRP A 422 -22.68 27.14 -10.47
C TRP A 422 -23.91 26.45 -9.84
N SER A 423 -25.14 26.66 -10.36
CA SER A 423 -26.34 26.01 -9.82
C SER A 423 -26.46 24.53 -10.16
N ASP A 424 -25.79 24.05 -11.23
CA ASP A 424 -25.88 22.64 -11.61
C ASP A 424 -24.83 21.77 -10.88
N LEU A 425 -23.73 22.37 -10.41
CA LEU A 425 -22.66 21.69 -9.67
C LEU A 425 -22.85 21.72 -8.15
N LEU A 426 -23.54 22.72 -7.57
CA LEU A 426 -23.70 22.81 -6.12
C LEU A 426 -24.65 21.75 -5.53
N ASP A 427 -25.59 21.23 -6.33
CA ASP A 427 -26.45 20.10 -5.94
C ASP A 427 -25.72 18.74 -6.03
N GLU A 428 -24.53 18.69 -6.66
CA GLU A 428 -23.72 17.46 -6.80
C GLU A 428 -22.40 17.51 -6.00
N ALA A 429 -21.79 18.70 -5.83
CA ALA A 429 -20.51 18.91 -5.14
C ALA A 429 -20.65 18.91 -3.61
N CYS A 430 -21.80 19.33 -3.06
CA CYS A 430 -22.09 19.16 -1.62
C CYS A 430 -22.24 17.68 -1.21
N THR A 431 -22.26 16.75 -2.17
CA THR A 431 -22.28 15.30 -1.95
C THR A 431 -20.96 14.60 -2.32
N LEU A 432 -19.95 15.30 -2.84
CA LEU A 432 -18.77 14.68 -3.47
C LEU A 432 -17.40 15.32 -3.14
N SER A 433 -17.29 16.32 -2.26
CA SER A 433 -15.98 16.71 -1.72
C SER A 433 -15.53 15.63 -0.72
N GLU A 434 -14.57 14.80 -1.12
CA GLU A 434 -14.16 13.64 -0.31
C GLU A 434 -13.22 14.03 0.84
N PHE A 435 -12.36 15.03 0.64
CA PHE A 435 -11.38 15.49 1.63
C PHE A 435 -11.03 16.96 1.37
N GLY A 436 -10.76 17.73 2.43
CA GLY A 436 -10.36 19.13 2.30
C GLY A 436 -9.91 19.70 3.64
N ILE A 437 -8.85 20.50 3.64
CA ILE A 437 -8.26 21.07 4.85
C ILE A 437 -9.19 22.13 5.46
N VAL A 438 -9.75 21.89 6.66
CA VAL A 438 -10.72 22.79 7.35
C VAL A 438 -10.09 23.55 8.53
N ILE A 439 -9.66 24.80 8.39
CA ILE A 439 -9.11 25.63 9.50
C ILE A 439 -10.05 25.77 10.71
N GLY A 440 -9.51 25.72 11.94
CA GLY A 440 -10.26 25.99 13.17
C GLY A 440 -10.65 27.48 13.35
N PRO A 441 -11.77 27.81 14.02
CA PRO A 441 -12.26 29.19 14.14
C PRO A 441 -11.28 30.19 14.79
N ASP A 442 -10.39 29.71 15.66
CA ASP A 442 -9.49 30.54 16.46
C ASP A 442 -8.25 31.02 15.68
N GLU A 443 -7.89 30.35 14.57
CA GLU A 443 -6.76 30.72 13.71
C GLU A 443 -7.10 31.86 12.71
N LEU A 444 -8.38 32.27 12.64
CA LEU A 444 -8.87 33.25 11.67
C LEU A 444 -8.91 34.71 12.14
N GLN A 445 -8.68 34.99 13.43
CA GLN A 445 -8.80 36.38 13.90
C GLN A 445 -7.74 37.32 13.29
N ASP A 446 -6.68 36.77 12.68
CA ASP A 446 -5.58 37.53 12.10
C ASP A 446 -5.54 37.57 10.55
N THR A 447 -6.37 36.81 9.81
CA THR A 447 -6.20 36.61 8.35
C THR A 447 -7.20 37.32 7.42
N VAL A 448 -8.30 37.91 7.90
CA VAL A 448 -9.37 38.45 7.03
C VAL A 448 -9.18 39.94 6.64
N GLN A 449 -8.00 40.34 6.15
CA GLN A 449 -7.77 41.72 5.65
C GLN A 449 -7.31 41.84 4.19
N ASN A 450 -7.20 40.76 3.42
CA ASN A 450 -6.88 40.86 2.00
C ASN A 450 -8.15 41.13 1.16
N GLU A 451 -8.45 42.40 0.90
CA GLU A 451 -9.53 42.85 -0.01
C GLU A 451 -9.19 42.65 -1.50
N GLN A 452 -8.00 42.14 -1.86
CA GLN A 452 -7.61 41.89 -3.25
C GLN A 452 -7.83 40.43 -3.63
N ARG A 453 -9.03 40.15 -4.15
CA ARG A 453 -9.36 38.88 -4.80
C ARG A 453 -8.48 38.66 -6.01
N LEU A 454 -7.94 37.45 -6.16
CA LEU A 454 -7.11 37.09 -7.29
C LEU A 454 -7.95 36.39 -8.36
N GLU A 455 -8.07 37.04 -9.51
CA GLU A 455 -8.75 36.46 -10.69
C GLU A 455 -7.84 35.48 -11.46
N HIS A 456 -6.55 35.39 -11.11
CA HIS A 456 -5.55 34.60 -11.82
C HIS A 456 -4.38 34.20 -10.93
N TRP A 457 -3.67 33.14 -11.32
CA TRP A 457 -2.39 32.77 -10.72
C TRP A 457 -1.37 33.90 -10.86
N GLN A 458 -0.57 34.14 -9.81
CA GLN A 458 0.57 35.05 -9.90
C GLN A 458 1.83 34.25 -10.23
N LEU A 459 2.86 34.93 -10.76
CA LEU A 459 4.14 34.27 -11.08
C LEU A 459 4.76 33.59 -9.85
N LYS A 460 4.58 34.14 -8.64
CA LYS A 460 5.05 33.51 -7.40
C LYS A 460 4.34 32.17 -7.14
N HIS A 461 3.03 32.10 -7.37
CA HIS A 461 2.23 30.88 -7.15
C HIS A 461 2.58 29.81 -8.18
N LEU A 462 2.79 30.17 -9.44
CA LEU A 462 3.21 29.21 -10.46
C LEU A 462 4.57 28.59 -10.13
N LYS A 463 5.51 29.37 -9.57
CA LYS A 463 6.79 28.83 -9.08
C LYS A 463 6.59 27.82 -7.96
N GLN A 464 5.71 28.12 -7.00
CA GLN A 464 5.35 27.21 -5.91
C GLN A 464 4.68 25.93 -6.43
N ILE A 465 3.71 26.04 -7.35
CA ILE A 465 3.11 24.88 -8.03
C ILE A 465 4.20 24.03 -8.69
N GLY A 466 5.11 24.67 -9.43
CA GLY A 466 6.24 23.98 -10.06
C GLY A 466 7.25 23.39 -9.08
N GLU A 467 7.35 23.89 -7.85
CA GLU A 467 8.15 23.28 -6.78
C GLU A 467 7.48 22.01 -6.25
N VAL A 468 6.16 22.04 -6.02
CA VAL A 468 5.39 20.85 -5.61
C VAL A 468 5.44 19.76 -6.68
N LEU A 469 5.17 20.10 -7.95
CA LEU A 469 5.20 19.13 -9.06
C LEU A 469 6.60 18.53 -9.28
N ARG A 470 7.68 19.28 -8.98
CA ARG A 470 9.05 18.72 -8.98
C ARG A 470 9.35 17.89 -7.74
N ALA A 471 8.64 18.12 -6.64
CA ALA A 471 8.86 17.43 -5.39
C ALA A 471 8.21 16.03 -5.38
N VAL A 472 7.02 15.92 -5.96
CA VAL A 472 6.33 14.62 -6.08
C VAL A 472 7.13 13.72 -7.05
N PRO A 473 7.34 12.43 -6.72
CA PRO A 473 7.98 11.52 -7.67
C PRO A 473 7.19 11.45 -8.98
N GLU A 474 7.91 11.41 -10.09
CA GLU A 474 7.31 11.56 -11.42
C GLU A 474 6.28 10.49 -11.75
N ALA A 475 6.51 9.23 -11.34
CA ALA A 475 5.54 8.16 -11.51
C ALA A 475 4.19 8.49 -10.86
N GLU A 476 4.22 9.12 -9.67
CA GLU A 476 3.01 9.46 -8.94
C GLU A 476 2.19 10.59 -9.58
N LEU A 477 2.83 11.42 -10.39
CA LEU A 477 2.13 12.47 -11.16
C LEU A 477 1.61 11.99 -12.50
N LEU A 478 2.31 11.05 -13.15
CA LEU A 478 2.01 10.60 -14.50
C LEU A 478 1.12 9.35 -14.55
N PHE A 479 1.26 8.46 -13.55
CA PHE A 479 0.68 7.10 -13.57
C PHE A 479 -0.29 6.83 -12.41
N THR A 480 -0.07 7.47 -11.26
CA THR A 480 -0.94 7.50 -10.06
C THR A 480 -1.81 8.78 -10.14
N PRO A 481 -2.96 8.90 -9.45
CA PRO A 481 -4.21 9.27 -10.10
C PRO A 481 -4.23 10.59 -10.84
N ASN A 482 -5.11 10.61 -11.84
CA ASN A 482 -5.38 11.55 -12.91
C ASN A 482 -5.37 13.04 -12.52
N LEU A 483 -4.28 13.58 -11.93
CA LEU A 483 -4.10 15.00 -11.69
C LEU A 483 -4.08 15.68 -13.05
N ASN A 484 -5.24 16.15 -13.46
CA ASN A 484 -5.42 16.74 -14.76
C ASN A 484 -5.60 18.25 -14.69
N ARG A 485 -5.96 18.79 -13.52
CA ARG A 485 -6.16 20.22 -13.33
C ARG A 485 -5.85 20.69 -11.92
N ILE A 486 -5.17 21.83 -11.81
CA ILE A 486 -5.02 22.64 -10.60
C ILE A 486 -5.74 23.97 -10.84
N GLU A 487 -6.80 24.21 -10.09
CA GLU A 487 -7.71 25.33 -10.30
C GLU A 487 -7.70 26.30 -9.12
N LEU A 488 -7.45 27.59 -9.37
CA LEU A 488 -7.64 28.64 -8.37
C LEU A 488 -9.12 29.00 -8.28
N VAL A 489 -9.67 28.99 -7.05
CA VAL A 489 -11.07 29.33 -6.77
C VAL A 489 -11.20 30.40 -5.69
N GLU A 490 -12.27 31.20 -5.73
CA GLU A 490 -12.52 32.22 -4.70
C GLU A 490 -12.73 31.59 -3.31
N SER A 491 -13.47 30.48 -3.24
CA SER A 491 -13.75 29.82 -1.97
C SER A 491 -14.22 28.39 -2.20
N LEU A 492 -13.84 27.51 -1.28
CA LEU A 492 -14.32 26.14 -1.16
C LEU A 492 -15.32 25.96 -0.01
N GLY A 493 -15.82 27.08 0.54
CA GLY A 493 -16.62 27.11 1.76
C GLY A 493 -15.82 27.62 2.95
N GLN A 494 -16.43 27.55 4.12
CA GLN A 494 -15.83 28.07 5.33
C GLN A 494 -14.66 27.18 5.74
N TYR A 495 -13.47 27.78 5.81
CA TYR A 495 -12.22 27.17 6.29
C TYR A 495 -11.55 26.14 5.37
N VAL A 496 -12.08 25.89 4.17
CA VAL A 496 -11.49 24.93 3.23
C VAL A 496 -10.42 25.59 2.37
N LEU A 497 -9.17 25.17 2.51
CA LEU A 497 -8.01 25.72 1.79
C LEU A 497 -7.75 25.04 0.44
N GLY A 498 -7.95 23.74 0.38
CA GLY A 498 -7.78 22.89 -0.79
C GLY A 498 -8.86 21.82 -0.80
N ALA A 499 -9.17 21.32 -1.99
CA ALA A 499 -10.00 20.13 -2.15
C ALA A 499 -9.64 19.38 -3.43
N ARG A 500 -9.38 18.09 -3.29
CA ARG A 500 -9.28 17.14 -4.40
C ARG A 500 -10.66 16.59 -4.79
N PHE A 501 -10.86 16.42 -6.10
CA PHE A 501 -12.04 15.80 -6.68
C PHE A 501 -11.69 14.50 -7.42
N VAL A 502 -12.67 13.59 -7.47
CA VAL A 502 -12.57 12.26 -8.11
C VAL A 502 -12.22 12.30 -9.60
N ASN A 503 -12.49 13.43 -10.26
CA ASN A 503 -12.21 13.62 -11.67
C ASN A 503 -10.79 14.14 -11.92
N GLY A 504 -9.92 14.21 -10.90
CA GLY A 504 -8.54 14.64 -11.10
C GLY A 504 -8.28 16.13 -10.95
N VAL A 505 -9.29 16.90 -10.54
CA VAL A 505 -9.18 18.33 -10.30
C VAL A 505 -8.78 18.55 -8.85
N ILE A 506 -7.79 19.41 -8.62
CA ILE A 506 -7.49 20.00 -7.32
C ILE A 506 -7.90 21.46 -7.38
N GLN A 507 -8.80 21.87 -6.48
CA GLN A 507 -9.13 23.29 -6.31
C GLN A 507 -8.36 23.85 -5.12
N ILE A 508 -7.80 25.03 -5.31
CA ILE A 508 -7.08 25.79 -4.28
C ILE A 508 -7.85 27.09 -4.04
N ALA A 509 -8.25 27.34 -2.80
CA ALA A 509 -8.90 28.59 -2.42
C ALA A 509 -7.90 29.76 -2.41
N ASP A 510 -8.35 30.98 -2.72
CA ASP A 510 -7.49 32.17 -2.70
C ASP A 510 -6.87 32.46 -1.31
N LEU A 511 -7.60 32.11 -0.24
CA LEU A 511 -7.17 32.21 1.16
C LEU A 511 -5.88 31.41 1.44
N THR A 512 -5.60 30.39 0.63
CA THR A 512 -4.41 29.53 0.75
C THR A 512 -3.11 30.25 0.40
N LEU A 513 -3.13 31.29 -0.42
CA LEU A 513 -1.94 31.77 -1.13
C LEU A 513 -0.92 32.51 -0.25
N ASP A 514 -1.30 32.93 0.96
CA ASP A 514 -0.43 33.59 1.95
C ASP A 514 -0.96 33.29 3.38
N HIS A 515 -1.37 32.03 3.62
CA HIS A 515 -1.98 31.61 4.88
C HIS A 515 -0.95 31.45 6.01
N GLN A 516 -0.73 32.52 6.78
CA GLN A 516 0.27 32.57 7.86
C GLN A 516 0.14 31.46 8.91
N GLY A 517 -1.09 31.02 9.22
CA GLY A 517 -1.31 29.93 10.19
C GLY A 517 -0.73 28.59 9.71
N ILE A 518 -0.78 28.32 8.40
CA ILE A 518 -0.19 27.11 7.81
C ILE A 518 1.33 27.30 7.78
N GLU A 519 1.80 28.44 7.28
CA GLU A 519 3.24 28.75 7.16
C GLU A 519 3.98 28.63 8.49
N ASN A 520 3.50 29.30 9.54
CA ASN A 520 4.12 29.28 10.86
C ASN A 520 4.28 27.86 11.41
N SER A 521 3.36 27.00 11.05
CA SER A 521 3.17 25.70 11.64
C SER A 521 3.81 24.61 10.72
N TYR A 522 4.25 25.00 9.50
CA TYR A 522 5.19 24.31 8.61
C TYR A 522 6.55 25.02 8.56
N GLU A 523 7.00 25.60 9.69
CA GLU A 523 8.34 26.18 9.87
C GLU A 523 8.73 27.26 8.84
N GLY A 524 7.73 28.01 8.35
CA GLY A 524 7.88 29.06 7.35
C GLY A 524 7.76 28.59 5.90
N THR A 525 7.47 27.31 5.66
CA THR A 525 7.15 26.79 4.32
C THR A 525 5.88 27.44 3.80
N GLU A 526 5.90 27.91 2.56
CA GLU A 526 4.77 28.63 1.98
C GLU A 526 3.51 27.77 1.93
N SER A 527 2.39 28.39 2.31
CA SER A 527 1.10 27.74 2.51
C SER A 527 0.59 26.99 1.27
N LEU A 528 0.79 27.54 0.07
CA LEU A 528 0.44 26.87 -1.18
C LEU A 528 1.21 25.56 -1.41
N LEU A 529 2.50 25.50 -1.04
CA LEU A 529 3.31 24.29 -1.21
C LEU A 529 2.72 23.14 -0.40
N VAL A 530 2.42 23.43 0.86
CA VAL A 530 1.85 22.49 1.82
C VAL A 530 0.49 21.99 1.36
N VAL A 531 -0.45 22.91 1.10
CA VAL A 531 -1.83 22.56 0.75
C VAL A 531 -1.87 21.78 -0.56
N LEU A 532 -1.14 22.21 -1.60
CA LEU A 532 -1.15 21.48 -2.86
C LEU A 532 -0.51 20.08 -2.72
N ALA A 533 0.59 19.94 -1.99
CA ALA A 533 1.16 18.61 -1.74
C ALA A 533 0.23 17.71 -0.93
N HIS A 534 -0.48 18.27 0.04
CA HIS A 534 -1.50 17.55 0.80
C HIS A 534 -2.62 17.03 -0.11
N GLU A 535 -3.18 17.88 -0.98
CA GLU A 535 -4.23 17.45 -1.92
C GLU A 535 -3.73 16.41 -2.94
N ILE A 536 -2.46 16.50 -3.37
CA ILE A 536 -1.82 15.46 -4.19
C ILE A 536 -1.63 14.17 -3.39
N GLY A 537 -1.27 14.26 -2.10
CA GLY A 537 -1.13 13.14 -1.19
C GLY A 537 -2.43 12.33 -1.06
N HIS A 538 -3.59 13.01 -0.98
CA HIS A 538 -4.89 12.33 -1.09
C HIS A 538 -5.06 11.62 -2.43
N GLY A 539 -4.52 12.17 -3.51
CA GLY A 539 -4.42 11.51 -4.80
C GLY A 539 -3.68 10.21 -4.70
N VAL A 540 -2.37 10.27 -4.42
CA VAL A 540 -1.51 9.10 -4.29
C VAL A 540 -2.19 8.03 -3.43
N GLN A 541 -2.71 8.42 -2.26
CA GLN A 541 -3.38 7.49 -1.36
C GLN A 541 -4.65 6.81 -1.94
N ILE A 542 -5.58 7.58 -2.52
CA ILE A 542 -6.95 7.13 -2.83
C ILE A 542 -7.06 6.58 -4.26
N GLY A 543 -6.23 7.08 -5.17
CA GLY A 543 -6.26 6.71 -6.58
C GLY A 543 -7.39 7.33 -7.41
N ASP A 544 -7.58 6.76 -8.60
CA ASP A 544 -8.56 7.17 -9.62
C ASP A 544 -10.01 6.76 -9.29
N GLY A 545 -10.21 6.02 -8.19
CA GLY A 545 -11.52 5.54 -7.77
C GLY A 545 -12.36 6.67 -7.15
N PRO A 546 -13.59 6.94 -7.63
CA PRO A 546 -14.51 7.83 -6.94
C PRO A 546 -14.90 7.19 -5.61
N SER A 547 -14.59 7.83 -4.49
CA SER A 547 -15.04 7.47 -3.14
C SER A 547 -15.02 5.97 -2.90
N ASN A 548 -13.83 5.50 -2.63
CA ASN A 548 -13.59 4.24 -1.98
C ASN A 548 -14.07 4.28 -0.52
N ILE A 549 -15.30 4.70 -0.25
CA ILE A 549 -16.06 4.34 0.95
C ILE A 549 -17.42 3.89 0.45
N TYR A 550 -17.54 2.58 0.27
CA TYR A 550 -18.76 2.00 -0.22
C TYR A 550 -19.67 1.67 0.96
N PHE A 551 -20.87 2.25 0.92
CA PHE A 551 -21.94 1.97 1.84
C PHE A 551 -22.93 1.02 1.16
N PRO A 552 -22.81 -0.31 1.33
CA PRO A 552 -23.88 -1.20 0.91
C PRO A 552 -25.18 -0.80 1.61
N ARG A 553 -26.26 -0.62 0.84
CA ARG A 553 -27.61 -0.23 1.32
C ARG A 553 -28.20 -1.18 2.38
N ASP A 554 -27.56 -2.32 2.61
CA ASP A 554 -28.09 -3.46 3.33
C ASP A 554 -27.57 -3.56 4.78
N GLY A 555 -26.80 -2.57 5.26
CA GLY A 555 -26.30 -2.53 6.63
C GLY A 555 -25.04 -3.38 6.90
N ASN A 556 -24.32 -3.75 5.85
CA ASN A 556 -22.94 -4.26 6.00
C ASN A 556 -21.99 -3.09 6.34
N GLU A 557 -20.87 -3.42 6.99
CA GLU A 557 -19.81 -2.47 7.37
C GLU A 557 -19.46 -1.52 6.21
N PRO A 558 -19.26 -0.21 6.46
CA PRO A 558 -18.63 0.65 5.48
C PRO A 558 -17.27 0.04 5.15
N TYR A 559 -17.04 -0.28 3.88
CA TYR A 559 -15.73 -0.71 3.45
C TYR A 559 -15.06 0.46 2.75
N PHE A 560 -13.87 0.79 3.23
CA PHE A 560 -12.96 1.61 2.47
C PHE A 560 -12.64 0.82 1.22
N GLY A 561 -13.10 1.30 0.07
CA GLY A 561 -12.59 0.85 -1.20
C GLY A 561 -11.08 1.02 -1.24
N LYS A 562 -10.46 0.33 -2.17
CA LYS A 562 -9.01 0.22 -2.22
C LYS A 562 -8.46 1.58 -2.67
N GLY A 563 -7.47 2.15 -1.97
CA GLY A 563 -6.61 3.20 -2.55
C GLY A 563 -6.02 2.75 -3.90
N GLU A 564 -5.10 3.49 -4.52
CA GLU A 564 -4.40 2.83 -5.64
C GLU A 564 -3.82 1.52 -5.15
N GLU A 565 -3.94 0.50 -6.00
CA GLU A 565 -3.64 -0.87 -5.61
C GLU A 565 -2.20 -1.03 -5.14
N ILE A 566 -1.35 -0.06 -5.44
CA ILE A 566 0.08 0.00 -5.19
C ILE A 566 0.40 0.33 -3.71
N HIS A 567 -0.48 1.03 -2.98
CA HIS A 567 -0.20 1.54 -1.63
C HIS A 567 -0.76 0.64 -0.51
N ASP A 568 0.10 0.21 0.42
CA ASP A 568 -0.29 -0.65 1.55
C ASP A 568 -0.89 0.17 2.70
N PHE A 569 -2.13 0.65 2.51
CA PHE A 569 -2.82 1.47 3.52
C PHE A 569 -3.09 0.70 4.82
N ASP A 570 -3.22 -0.64 4.77
CA ASP A 570 -3.30 -1.49 5.96
C ASP A 570 -2.02 -1.39 6.80
N GLU A 571 -0.85 -1.35 6.15
CA GLU A 571 0.43 -1.10 6.81
C GLU A 571 0.48 0.33 7.38
N TRP A 572 0.07 1.34 6.62
CA TRP A 572 0.01 2.72 7.09
C TRP A 572 -0.84 2.87 8.37
N LEU A 573 -2.06 2.31 8.39
CA LEU A 573 -2.94 2.36 9.55
C LEU A 573 -2.30 1.75 10.81
N LYS A 574 -1.49 0.68 10.64
CA LYS A 574 -0.74 0.08 11.75
C LYS A 574 0.37 0.99 12.24
N LEU A 575 1.13 1.59 11.33
CA LEU A 575 2.21 2.52 11.68
C LEU A 575 1.68 3.78 12.36
N SER A 576 0.48 4.19 11.98
CA SER A 576 -0.23 5.31 12.59
C SER A 576 -1.08 4.89 13.80
N ASP A 577 -0.94 3.67 14.34
CA ASP A 577 -1.67 3.12 15.48
C ASP A 577 -3.21 3.34 15.47
N TRP A 578 -3.78 3.58 14.28
CA TRP A 578 -5.21 3.77 14.12
C TRP A 578 -5.92 2.41 14.15
N LYS A 579 -7.01 2.35 14.89
CA LYS A 579 -7.89 1.18 14.99
C LYS A 579 -9.28 1.57 14.57
N VAL A 580 -9.81 0.89 13.56
CA VAL A 580 -11.20 1.02 13.13
C VAL A 580 -12.06 0.00 13.86
N TYR A 581 -13.21 0.42 14.39
CA TYR A 581 -14.14 -0.47 15.10
C TYR A 581 -15.27 -0.94 14.17
N ASP A 582 -15.64 -2.22 14.28
CA ASP A 582 -16.81 -2.79 13.60
C ASP A 582 -18.08 -2.05 14.05
N ARG A 583 -18.96 -1.71 13.09
CA ARG A 583 -20.21 -0.99 13.35
C ARG A 583 -21.09 -1.66 14.41
N LYS A 584 -21.04 -2.98 14.57
CA LYS A 584 -21.80 -3.75 15.56
C LYS A 584 -21.31 -3.55 16.99
N ARG A 585 -20.06 -3.11 17.16
CA ARG A 585 -19.47 -2.86 18.48
C ARG A 585 -19.90 -1.54 19.07
N TYR A 586 -20.40 -0.60 18.28
CA TYR A 586 -20.75 0.71 18.79
C TYR A 586 -22.11 1.25 18.38
N GLU A 587 -22.63 2.18 19.17
CA GLU A 587 -23.84 2.94 18.90
C GLU A 587 -23.59 4.42 19.21
N LEU A 588 -24.24 5.31 18.46
CA LEU A 588 -24.25 6.73 18.81
C LEU A 588 -25.01 6.90 20.12
N ALA A 589 -24.42 7.57 21.10
CA ALA A 589 -25.13 7.92 22.32
C ALA A 589 -26.15 9.03 22.03
N ASP A 590 -27.26 9.05 22.78
CA ASP A 590 -28.25 10.16 22.72
C ASP A 590 -27.63 11.52 23.07
N GLU A 591 -26.51 11.51 23.81
CA GLU A 591 -25.75 12.70 24.19
C GLU A 591 -24.67 12.99 23.15
N PRO A 592 -24.66 14.19 22.52
CA PRO A 592 -23.61 14.58 21.57
C PRO A 592 -22.20 14.49 22.17
N GLY A 593 -21.24 14.02 21.37
CA GLY A 593 -19.84 13.88 21.79
C GLY A 593 -19.53 12.60 22.57
N TYR A 594 -20.46 11.63 22.59
CA TYR A 594 -20.25 10.32 23.19
C TYR A 594 -20.62 9.19 22.21
N ILE A 595 -19.93 8.07 22.37
CA ILE A 595 -20.21 6.80 21.70
C ILE A 595 -20.47 5.74 22.78
N ILE A 596 -21.32 4.76 22.48
CA ILE A 596 -21.41 3.53 23.28
C ILE A 596 -20.59 2.48 22.56
N LEU A 597 -19.44 2.08 23.08
CA LEU A 597 -18.56 1.06 22.51
C LEU A 597 -18.54 -0.17 23.44
N ASP A 598 -18.93 -1.32 22.91
CA ASP A 598 -19.12 -2.59 23.65
C ASP A 598 -19.98 -2.44 24.92
N GLY A 599 -20.98 -1.56 24.85
CA GLY A 599 -21.89 -1.25 25.95
C GLY A 599 -21.39 -0.21 26.94
N GLU A 600 -20.15 0.29 26.78
CA GLU A 600 -19.59 1.36 27.60
C GLU A 600 -19.72 2.72 26.91
N LYS A 601 -20.23 3.72 27.65
CA LYS A 601 -20.37 5.08 27.13
C LYS A 601 -19.06 5.84 27.30
N LEU A 602 -18.40 6.15 26.20
CA LEU A 602 -17.10 6.81 26.14
C LEU A 602 -17.19 8.16 25.43
N PRO A 603 -16.49 9.22 25.91
CA PRO A 603 -16.42 10.49 25.19
C PRO A 603 -15.57 10.36 23.93
N LEU A 604 -15.97 11.09 22.89
CA LEU A 604 -15.18 11.31 21.68
C LEU A 604 -14.16 12.45 21.91
N GLU A 605 -13.08 12.43 21.12
CA GLU A 605 -12.03 13.46 21.06
C GLU A 605 -11.36 13.76 22.41
N LYS A 606 -11.38 12.78 23.33
CA LYS A 606 -10.74 12.85 24.64
C LYS A 606 -10.03 11.53 24.96
N PRO A 607 -8.89 11.58 25.66
CA PRO A 607 -8.27 10.38 26.19
C PRO A 607 -9.22 9.62 27.12
N VAL A 608 -9.40 8.33 26.85
CA VAL A 608 -10.19 7.39 27.63
C VAL A 608 -9.41 6.10 27.86
N ALA A 609 -9.55 5.53 29.05
CA ALA A 609 -9.03 4.19 29.30
C ALA A 609 -10.03 3.16 28.76
N PHE A 610 -9.62 2.38 27.75
CA PHE A 610 -10.45 1.32 27.15
C PHE A 610 -9.58 0.10 26.84
N ASP A 611 -10.04 -1.10 27.22
CA ASP A 611 -9.29 -2.36 27.09
C ASP A 611 -7.84 -2.31 27.63
N GLY A 612 -7.62 -1.53 28.70
CA GLY A 612 -6.31 -1.39 29.33
C GLY A 612 -5.33 -0.45 28.60
N GLN A 613 -5.80 0.28 27.57
CA GLN A 613 -5.04 1.28 26.83
C GLN A 613 -5.66 2.67 27.01
N ASN A 614 -4.85 3.73 26.99
CA ASN A 614 -5.36 5.08 26.88
C ASN A 614 -5.48 5.41 25.39
N ILE A 615 -6.72 5.58 24.93
CA ILE A 615 -7.01 5.88 23.52
C ILE A 615 -7.79 7.17 23.40
N VAL A 616 -7.77 7.78 22.22
CA VAL A 616 -8.73 8.81 21.84
C VAL A 616 -9.67 8.22 20.79
N LEU A 617 -10.97 8.34 21.01
CA LEU A 617 -12.00 7.89 20.06
C LEU A 617 -12.42 9.04 19.17
N SER A 618 -12.43 8.83 17.86
CA SER A 618 -12.95 9.77 16.87
C SER A 618 -14.04 9.12 16.03
N TYR A 619 -15.12 9.88 15.77
CA TYR A 619 -16.26 9.40 15.00
C TYR A 619 -16.52 10.30 13.80
N SER A 620 -16.41 9.74 12.60
CA SER A 620 -16.80 10.41 11.36
C SER A 620 -18.29 10.17 11.10
N SER A 621 -19.09 11.23 11.15
CA SER A 621 -20.53 11.16 10.84
C SER A 621 -20.81 10.93 9.37
N TRP A 622 -19.90 11.37 8.48
CA TRP A 622 -19.99 11.13 7.04
C TRP A 622 -19.77 9.65 6.71
N GLY A 623 -18.77 9.03 7.34
CA GLY A 623 -18.48 7.60 7.19
C GLY A 623 -19.32 6.68 8.07
N ASN A 624 -20.00 7.21 9.10
CA ASN A 624 -20.50 6.41 10.22
C ASN A 624 -19.45 5.40 10.71
N VAL A 625 -18.19 5.86 10.82
CA VAL A 625 -17.03 5.06 11.25
C VAL A 625 -16.55 5.56 12.60
N LEU A 626 -16.37 4.64 13.55
CA LEU A 626 -15.66 4.89 14.80
C LEU A 626 -14.23 4.36 14.67
N GLN A 627 -13.28 5.18 15.08
CA GLN A 627 -11.86 4.88 15.07
C GLN A 627 -11.21 5.35 16.37
N SER A 628 -10.05 4.78 16.70
CA SER A 628 -9.23 5.25 17.81
C SER A 628 -7.75 5.27 17.46
N TYR A 629 -7.01 6.03 18.23
CA TYR A 629 -5.56 6.02 18.23
C TYR A 629 -5.04 6.12 19.67
N ASP A 630 -3.77 5.81 19.92
CA ASP A 630 -3.17 5.93 21.25
C ASP A 630 -3.16 7.40 21.70
N ALA A 631 -3.52 7.68 22.96
CA ALA A 631 -3.56 9.06 23.43
C ALA A 631 -2.16 9.71 23.52
N ASP A 632 -1.10 8.89 23.62
CA ASP A 632 0.28 9.33 23.81
C ASP A 632 1.12 9.29 22.52
N SER A 633 0.54 8.90 21.39
CA SER A 633 1.25 8.79 20.12
C SER A 633 1.31 10.14 19.39
N ASP A 634 2.55 10.58 19.16
CA ASP A 634 2.88 11.81 18.45
C ASP A 634 2.81 11.59 16.93
N PHE A 635 1.58 11.46 16.39
CA PHE A 635 1.40 11.17 14.96
C PHE A 635 1.73 12.33 14.02
N SER A 636 1.59 13.54 14.53
CA SER A 636 1.95 14.82 13.95
C SER A 636 1.62 15.88 15.01
N ASN A 637 2.33 17.01 14.97
CA ASN A 637 1.97 18.18 15.77
C ASN A 637 0.64 18.82 15.32
N ARG A 638 0.09 18.39 14.17
CA ARG A 638 -1.16 18.88 13.60
C ARG A 638 -2.37 18.13 14.14
N TRP A 639 -3.47 18.86 14.32
CA TRP A 639 -4.69 18.28 14.87
C TRP A 639 -5.46 17.43 13.85
N TYR A 640 -5.42 17.75 12.55
CA TYR A 640 -6.14 17.02 11.50
C TYR A 640 -5.64 15.58 11.31
N ALA A 641 -4.32 15.38 11.34
CA ALA A 641 -3.68 14.07 11.35
C ALA A 641 -4.13 13.18 12.53
N LYS A 642 -4.67 13.78 13.60
CA LYS A 642 -5.26 13.10 14.76
C LYS A 642 -6.77 12.87 14.64
N THR A 643 -7.39 13.24 13.52
CA THR A 643 -8.84 13.11 13.32
C THR A 643 -9.22 12.15 12.20
N SER A 644 -8.28 11.82 11.32
CA SER A 644 -8.52 10.94 10.18
C SER A 644 -7.21 10.33 9.67
N PRO A 645 -7.13 9.01 9.45
CA PRO A 645 -5.94 8.38 8.88
C PRO A 645 -5.70 8.76 7.41
N TRP A 646 -6.72 9.26 6.68
CA TRP A 646 -6.54 9.84 5.34
C TRP A 646 -5.84 11.19 5.39
N GLU A 647 -6.28 12.04 6.32
CA GLU A 647 -5.63 13.32 6.58
C GLU A 647 -4.21 13.08 7.09
N ASP A 648 -4.00 12.06 7.92
CA ASP A 648 -2.67 11.68 8.41
C ASP A 648 -1.71 11.29 7.28
N PHE A 649 -2.16 10.53 6.28
CA PHE A 649 -1.34 10.22 5.10
C PHE A 649 -1.01 11.47 4.31
N ALA A 650 -2.01 12.28 3.96
CA ALA A 650 -1.80 13.49 3.16
C ALA A 650 -0.90 14.52 3.85
N GLU A 651 -1.05 14.69 5.16
CA GLU A 651 -0.17 15.53 5.97
C GLU A 651 1.26 14.97 6.01
N ALA A 652 1.42 13.68 6.31
CA ALA A 652 2.75 13.04 6.30
C ALA A 652 3.40 13.09 4.91
N PHE A 653 2.62 13.01 3.83
CA PHE A 653 3.11 13.18 2.47
C PHE A 653 3.62 14.62 2.24
N SER A 654 2.87 15.64 2.68
CA SER A 654 3.32 17.03 2.59
C SER A 654 4.59 17.30 3.43
N GLU A 655 4.69 16.72 4.63
CA GLU A 655 5.88 16.79 5.49
C GLU A 655 7.04 16.03 4.87
N TYR A 656 6.81 14.86 4.30
CA TYR A 656 7.84 14.10 3.60
C TYR A 656 8.45 14.91 2.45
N LEU A 657 7.65 15.69 1.71
CA LEU A 657 8.16 16.49 0.59
C LEU A 657 8.93 17.74 1.03
N PHE A 658 8.51 18.40 2.12
CA PHE A 658 9.00 19.75 2.46
C PHE A 658 9.64 19.89 3.84
N LEU A 659 9.38 18.97 4.77
CA LEU A 659 9.96 18.92 6.12
C LEU A 659 10.38 17.48 6.50
N PRO A 660 11.17 16.78 5.68
CA PRO A 660 11.50 15.38 5.89
C PRO A 660 12.21 15.14 7.24
N GLU A 661 13.04 16.08 7.69
CA GLU A 661 13.72 15.99 8.97
C GLU A 661 12.76 16.01 10.16
N ARG A 662 11.67 16.77 10.07
CA ARG A 662 10.63 16.83 11.10
C ARG A 662 9.87 15.51 11.14
N LEU A 663 9.46 15.01 9.97
CA LEU A 663 8.76 13.73 9.89
C LEU A 663 9.61 12.57 10.42
N ILE A 664 10.93 12.56 10.17
CA ILE A 664 11.83 11.57 10.75
C ILE A 664 11.86 11.66 12.27
N GLU A 665 11.91 12.86 12.84
CA GLU A 665 12.00 13.05 14.30
C GLU A 665 10.71 12.58 15.00
N ASP A 666 9.57 13.02 14.47
CA ASP A 666 8.25 12.84 15.08
C ASP A 666 7.69 11.44 14.76
N ALA A 667 7.79 10.98 13.51
CA ALA A 667 7.19 9.73 13.03
C ALA A 667 8.11 8.98 12.03
N PRO A 668 9.28 8.45 12.49
CA PRO A 668 10.29 7.86 11.62
C PRO A 668 9.78 6.68 10.78
N GLU A 669 8.84 5.87 11.27
CA GLU A 669 8.29 4.74 10.52
C GLU A 669 7.40 5.19 9.35
N LYS A 670 6.68 6.30 9.50
CA LYS A 670 5.90 6.90 8.41
C LYS A 670 6.82 7.42 7.31
N PHE A 671 7.89 8.10 7.70
CA PHE A 671 8.94 8.51 6.76
C PHE A 671 9.52 7.28 6.06
N GLN A 672 9.88 6.23 6.80
CA GLN A 672 10.41 4.98 6.23
C GLN A 672 9.42 4.36 5.23
N HIS A 673 8.13 4.30 5.57
CA HIS A 673 7.10 3.79 4.68
C HIS A 673 7.00 4.59 3.38
N LEU A 674 6.93 5.93 3.47
CA LEU A 674 6.90 6.80 2.28
C LEU A 674 8.19 6.72 1.48
N GLU A 675 9.36 6.60 2.11
CA GLU A 675 10.64 6.48 1.40
C GLU A 675 10.77 5.12 0.67
N LEU A 676 10.29 4.02 1.27
CA LEU A 676 10.24 2.72 0.61
C LEU A 676 9.36 2.76 -0.65
N GLU A 677 8.35 3.63 -0.65
CA GLU A 677 7.41 3.84 -1.74
C GLU A 677 7.93 4.75 -2.83
N LEU A 678 8.25 5.97 -2.42
CA LEU A 678 8.45 7.12 -3.29
C LEU A 678 9.93 7.31 -3.65
N ARG A 679 10.83 6.76 -2.84
CA ARG A 679 12.30 6.73 -3.06
C ARG A 679 12.92 8.08 -3.36
N ARG A 680 12.31 9.16 -2.86
CA ARG A 680 12.70 10.53 -3.16
C ARG A 680 14.08 10.82 -2.58
N TYR A 681 14.36 10.29 -1.40
CA TYR A 681 15.58 10.54 -0.65
C TYR A 681 16.54 9.34 -0.66
N ALA A 682 16.37 8.38 -1.57
CA ALA A 682 17.22 7.19 -1.66
C ALA A 682 18.71 7.54 -1.88
N GLY A 683 18.97 8.68 -2.54
CA GLY A 683 20.31 9.24 -2.74
C GLY A 683 20.84 10.11 -1.59
N ASP A 684 19.99 10.48 -0.63
CA ASP A 684 20.34 11.34 0.50
C ASP A 684 20.91 10.48 1.65
N ALA A 685 22.23 10.57 1.86
CA ALA A 685 22.88 9.82 2.92
C ALA A 685 22.60 10.40 4.31
N GLU A 686 22.36 11.71 4.42
CA GLU A 686 22.16 12.40 5.69
C GLU A 686 20.79 12.06 6.28
N LEU A 687 19.73 12.15 5.48
CA LEU A 687 18.38 11.76 5.90
C LEU A 687 18.30 10.28 6.27
N ARG A 688 18.98 9.40 5.53
CA ARG A 688 19.02 7.96 5.86
C ARG A 688 19.74 7.68 7.18
N GLU A 689 20.89 8.30 7.43
CA GLU A 689 21.58 8.18 8.72
C GLU A 689 20.70 8.70 9.88
N LYS A 690 19.98 9.82 9.65
CA LYS A 690 19.05 10.38 10.64
C LYS A 690 17.91 9.40 10.95
N LEU A 691 17.31 8.81 9.90
CA LEU A 691 16.24 7.83 10.03
C LEU A 691 16.70 6.58 10.81
N GLU A 692 17.82 5.98 10.41
CA GLU A 692 18.37 4.79 11.07
C GLU A 692 18.61 5.04 12.57
N LYS A 693 19.20 6.19 12.89
CA LYS A 693 19.46 6.60 14.27
C LYS A 693 18.17 6.74 15.07
N ARG A 694 17.16 7.43 14.53
CA ARG A 694 15.90 7.71 15.24
C ARG A 694 15.07 6.44 15.43
N LEU A 695 15.00 5.55 14.43
CA LEU A 695 14.38 4.23 14.55
C LEU A 695 15.04 3.39 15.65
N GLU A 696 16.37 3.39 15.72
CA GLU A 696 17.12 2.67 16.76
C GLU A 696 16.89 3.26 18.17
N GLU A 697 16.76 4.59 18.29
CA GLU A 697 16.39 5.25 19.54
C GLU A 697 14.97 4.86 19.99
N LYS A 698 14.00 4.89 19.08
CA LYS A 698 12.62 4.51 19.37
C LYS A 698 12.50 3.03 19.81
N ARG A 699 13.18 2.11 19.13
CA ARG A 699 13.25 0.69 19.56
C ARG A 699 13.80 0.53 20.98
N LYS A 700 14.77 1.33 21.38
CA LYS A 700 15.32 1.34 22.75
C LYS A 700 14.31 1.88 23.75
N GLU A 701 13.57 2.93 23.40
CA GLU A 701 12.51 3.51 24.23
C GLU A 701 11.39 2.49 24.47
N GLU A 702 10.89 1.86 23.41
CA GLU A 702 9.85 0.82 23.48
C GLU A 702 10.29 -0.39 24.31
N ALA A 703 11.54 -0.86 24.12
CA ALA A 703 12.11 -1.95 24.92
C ALA A 703 12.19 -1.58 26.41
N ALA A 704 12.54 -0.32 26.73
CA ALA A 704 12.58 0.17 28.11
C ALA A 704 11.18 0.22 28.74
N TYR A 705 10.17 0.71 28.01
CA TYR A 705 8.78 0.76 28.47
C TYR A 705 8.18 -0.63 28.70
N GLY A 706 8.43 -1.58 27.78
CA GLY A 706 7.97 -2.96 27.90
C GLY A 706 8.51 -3.71 29.13
N HIS A 707 9.66 -3.29 29.66
CA HIS A 707 10.24 -3.85 30.88
C HIS A 707 9.59 -3.32 32.17
N ASP A 708 9.11 -2.07 32.18
CA ASP A 708 8.59 -1.44 33.40
C ASP A 708 7.12 -1.82 33.69
N VAL A 709 6.33 -2.11 32.65
CA VAL A 709 4.94 -2.59 32.78
C VAL A 709 4.87 -4.01 33.33
N LYS A 710 5.83 -4.87 33.00
CA LYS A 710 5.93 -6.24 33.56
C LYS A 710 6.39 -6.27 35.02
N GLY A 711 6.93 -5.18 35.55
CA GLY A 711 7.39 -5.06 36.95
C GLY A 711 6.29 -4.67 37.94
N LYS A 712 5.08 -4.32 37.48
CA LYS A 712 3.97 -3.81 38.31
C LYS A 712 2.68 -4.63 38.27
N HIS A 713 2.68 -5.81 37.63
CA HIS A 713 1.56 -6.75 37.67
C HIS A 713 1.76 -7.89 38.66
#